data_AF-A0A8X7BKF4-F1
#
_entry.id   AF-A0A8X7BKF4-F1
#
_cell.length_a   1.000
_cell.length_b   1.000
_cell.length_c   1.000
_cell.angle_alpha   90.00
_cell.angle_beta   90.00
_cell.angle_gamma   90.00
#
_symmetry.space_group_name_H-M   'P 1'
#
loop_
_entity.id
_entity.type
_entity.pdbx_description
1 polymer ?
#
loop_
_entity_poly.entity_id
_entity_poly.type
_entity_poly.pdbx_seq_one_letter_code
_entity_poly.pdbx_strand_id
1 'polypeptide(L)'
;MASNKFQQVPFSYGITPATFNMNYLRSSTHYMWSTTDVLGKGATGSVYKGVHKKTGEAVAVKTFNHTSHLRPLEVQMREFEVMKKCDHENIVKMLAIEEEVESQKKIIVMELCDAGSLFTILDDPENTNGLEEEEFHRVLKDLSAGMKYLRDNSIIHRDLKPGNIMKFISVDGRSIYKLTDFGAARELEDDQQFMSLYGTEEYLHPDMYERAVLRHPANKPFRATVDLWSIGVTLYHVATGSLPFRPYGGRKNRETMHYIITTKASGVISGVQHSEKGPIEWSKELPKTCLLNQGLRDLVTVLLAGILECNADRMWTFDQFFECATDIITRRVFHVFYMNEGKEICLYMQPNKTLQDLKEQITLQTNVPCANQLLLFDKSLLTSLVHPSAEISTYPSTSHTQPIILVHTENTDVKDLTRLSALSACFPNFPLTINLSDDAALAKTCCSVAHAVKRIVVKLVRSREHLLRIPEILLSLAVDNVTKLCSNCDVLKQKAEDIYHMCDQLERNFTLVSEFLSFWSNKHDIENELQKLSLLVSEKKQLKEQVKQKVVPLYSAIHVLKQKLLVSMHLQTEWDQAFAECTDFVGCIETADTYVKTIRGSWQSFVRDKNSRALSNHDEKFHNLEKAKIQHTSKKLESLLQDKCSKSCIEASNKLDEWYSGMQATMVQNQCLKEDLMLASALLNNYSTTLKEAECQAYALSKQIISSLKSSKPEPDLKQPSNSSVLLNESLPVQNGIASPQKLKALSNNNSLVLLQKLKAEHSSLQEVALENNTYIERISELLNNMKIECRQTVNSQKSSTEA
;
A
#
# COMPACT_ATOMS: atom_id res chain seq x y z
N MET A 1 -27.32 -40.68 7.75
CA MET A 1 -27.17 -40.76 9.23
C MET A 1 -26.17 -39.69 9.65
N ALA A 2 -26.59 -38.69 10.45
CA ALA A 2 -25.73 -37.81 11.26
C ALA A 2 -26.64 -36.83 12.02
N SER A 3 -27.02 -37.17 13.25
CA SER A 3 -27.88 -36.34 14.09
C SER A 3 -27.05 -35.48 15.05
N ASN A 4 -26.86 -34.19 14.74
CA ASN A 4 -26.21 -33.27 15.67
C ASN A 4 -27.21 -32.74 16.71
N LYS A 5 -27.05 -33.22 17.95
CA LYS A 5 -27.75 -32.68 19.13
C LYS A 5 -27.13 -31.34 19.52
N PHE A 6 -27.88 -30.26 19.42
CA PHE A 6 -27.55 -29.04 20.17
C PHE A 6 -27.85 -29.27 21.66
N GLN A 7 -26.83 -29.13 22.52
CA GLN A 7 -27.02 -29.12 23.97
C GLN A 7 -27.77 -27.85 24.37
N GLN A 8 -28.93 -28.01 25.00
CA GLN A 8 -29.59 -26.94 25.72
C GLN A 8 -28.80 -26.62 26.99
N VAL A 9 -28.33 -25.39 27.13
CA VAL A 9 -27.83 -24.86 28.40
C VAL A 9 -29.02 -24.23 29.14
N PRO A 10 -29.38 -24.68 30.34
CA PRO A 10 -30.56 -24.17 31.04
C PRO A 10 -30.25 -22.83 31.71
N PHE A 11 -30.80 -21.74 31.19
CA PHE A 11 -30.86 -20.46 31.90
C PHE A 11 -31.94 -20.52 33.00
N SER A 12 -31.57 -20.97 34.19
CA SER A 12 -32.41 -20.89 35.38
C SER A 12 -32.27 -19.51 36.06
N TYR A 13 -33.07 -18.55 35.63
CA TYR A 13 -33.42 -17.38 36.45
C TYR A 13 -34.91 -17.44 36.77
N GLY A 14 -35.23 -17.55 38.06
CA GLY A 14 -36.60 -17.59 38.55
C GLY A 14 -37.27 -16.24 38.38
N ILE A 15 -38.02 -16.09 37.28
CA ILE A 15 -38.97 -15.00 37.10
C ILE A 15 -40.34 -15.55 37.52
N THR A 16 -40.87 -15.06 38.64
CA THR A 16 -42.29 -15.22 38.96
C THR A 16 -43.11 -14.66 37.80
N PRO A 17 -44.21 -15.30 37.39
CA PRO A 17 -44.99 -14.84 36.25
C PRO A 17 -45.63 -13.49 36.59
N ALA A 18 -44.96 -12.42 36.17
CA ALA A 18 -45.53 -11.09 36.20
C ALA A 18 -46.83 -11.14 35.39
N THR A 19 -47.91 -10.64 36.00
CA THR A 19 -49.22 -10.58 35.37
C THR A 19 -49.10 -9.86 34.03
N PHE A 20 -49.29 -10.60 32.93
CA PHE A 20 -49.30 -10.06 31.58
C PHE A 20 -50.46 -9.07 31.47
N ASN A 21 -50.16 -7.79 31.69
CA ASN A 21 -51.17 -6.74 31.73
C ASN A 21 -51.56 -6.39 30.30
N MET A 22 -52.63 -7.06 29.82
CA MET A 22 -53.12 -7.00 28.43
C MET A 22 -53.34 -5.57 27.91
N ASN A 23 -53.49 -4.59 28.81
CA ASN A 23 -53.66 -3.16 28.50
C ASN A 23 -52.57 -2.54 27.62
N TYR A 24 -51.38 -3.14 27.51
CA TYR A 24 -50.27 -2.61 26.70
C TYR A 24 -50.15 -3.21 25.29
N LEU A 25 -50.82 -4.35 25.03
CA LEU A 25 -50.79 -5.03 23.74
C LEU A 25 -51.75 -4.32 22.77
N ARG A 26 -51.37 -4.20 21.49
CA ARG A 26 -52.23 -3.67 20.41
C ARG A 26 -52.11 -4.53 19.17
N SER A 27 -53.12 -4.47 18.30
CA SER A 27 -53.14 -5.29 17.09
C SER A 27 -53.99 -4.69 15.96
N SER A 28 -53.67 -5.11 14.75
CA SER A 28 -54.44 -4.88 13.50
C SER A 28 -54.93 -6.23 12.97
N THR A 29 -55.40 -6.31 11.72
CA THR A 29 -55.84 -7.57 11.11
C THR A 29 -54.74 -8.64 11.12
N HIS A 30 -53.51 -8.29 10.67
CA HIS A 30 -52.42 -9.25 10.54
C HIS A 30 -51.25 -9.05 11.51
N TYR A 31 -51.16 -7.92 12.23
CA TYR A 31 -49.99 -7.59 13.06
C TYR A 31 -50.35 -7.33 14.52
N MET A 32 -49.37 -7.46 15.40
CA MET A 32 -49.50 -7.28 16.85
C MET A 32 -48.21 -6.66 17.41
N TRP A 33 -48.33 -5.71 18.35
CA TRP A 33 -47.19 -5.00 18.95
C TRP A 33 -47.46 -4.66 20.42
N SER A 34 -46.40 -4.41 21.19
CA SER A 34 -46.53 -3.89 22.55
C SER A 34 -46.24 -2.38 22.58
N THR A 35 -47.06 -1.63 23.30
CA THR A 35 -46.83 -0.19 23.53
C THR A 35 -45.66 0.10 24.48
N THR A 36 -45.10 -0.92 25.13
CA THR A 36 -43.82 -0.83 25.85
C THR A 36 -42.61 -0.84 24.91
N ASP A 37 -42.73 -1.51 23.76
CA ASP A 37 -41.59 -1.87 22.91
C ASP A 37 -41.36 -0.79 21.85
N VAL A 38 -41.15 0.43 22.34
CA VAL A 38 -40.94 1.63 21.54
C VAL A 38 -39.58 1.57 20.85
N LEU A 39 -39.59 1.65 19.52
CA LEU A 39 -38.40 1.85 18.69
C LEU A 39 -38.10 3.34 18.48
N GLY A 40 -39.14 4.18 18.42
CA GLY A 40 -38.98 5.62 18.26
C GLY A 40 -40.23 6.42 18.58
N LYS A 41 -40.07 7.71 18.89
CA LYS A 41 -41.16 8.69 19.09
C LYS A 41 -40.82 9.97 18.34
N GLY A 42 -41.76 10.46 17.55
CA GLY A 42 -41.62 11.67 16.74
C GLY A 42 -42.84 12.58 16.83
N ALA A 43 -42.79 13.71 16.13
CA ALA A 43 -43.89 14.69 16.11
C ALA A 43 -45.19 14.12 15.52
N THR A 44 -45.10 13.12 14.63
CA THR A 44 -46.24 12.50 13.96
C THR A 44 -46.85 11.31 14.73
N GLY A 45 -46.09 10.67 15.63
CA GLY A 45 -46.51 9.44 16.29
C GLY A 45 -45.38 8.62 16.92
N SER A 46 -45.63 7.33 17.12
CA SER A 46 -44.70 6.39 17.74
C SER A 46 -44.47 5.18 16.83
N VAL A 47 -43.26 4.64 16.85
CA VAL A 47 -42.90 3.38 16.17
C VAL A 47 -42.63 2.32 17.23
N TYR A 48 -43.24 1.14 17.07
CA TYR A 48 -43.13 0.01 17.98
C TYR A 48 -42.55 -1.22 17.28
N LYS A 49 -41.91 -2.10 18.05
CA LYS A 49 -41.60 -3.45 17.59
C LYS A 49 -42.88 -4.29 17.62
N GLY A 50 -43.18 -4.91 16.48
CA GLY A 50 -44.32 -5.81 16.33
C GLY A 50 -43.92 -7.13 15.69
N VAL A 51 -44.92 -8.00 15.52
CA VAL A 51 -44.83 -9.29 14.83
C VAL A 51 -46.02 -9.50 13.90
N HIS A 52 -45.81 -10.19 12.79
CA HIS A 52 -46.88 -10.70 11.95
C HIS A 52 -47.51 -11.94 12.60
N LYS A 53 -48.83 -11.91 12.82
CA LYS A 53 -49.58 -12.91 13.61
C LYS A 53 -49.49 -14.34 13.08
N LYS A 54 -49.26 -14.53 11.77
CA LYS A 54 -49.20 -15.87 11.14
C LYS A 54 -47.78 -16.42 10.97
N THR A 55 -46.79 -15.57 10.66
CA THR A 55 -45.41 -16.02 10.38
C THR A 55 -44.46 -15.84 11.57
N GLY A 56 -44.83 -15.02 12.56
CA GLY A 56 -43.94 -14.64 13.67
C GLY A 56 -42.84 -13.65 13.28
N GLU A 57 -42.80 -13.22 12.02
CA GLU A 57 -41.81 -12.29 11.48
C GLU A 57 -41.88 -10.92 12.17
N ALA A 58 -40.72 -10.39 12.56
CA ALA A 58 -40.62 -9.14 13.30
C ALA A 58 -40.72 -7.92 12.37
N VAL A 59 -41.52 -6.93 12.76
CA VAL A 59 -41.83 -5.73 11.98
C VAL A 59 -41.71 -4.46 12.81
N ALA A 60 -41.62 -3.31 12.16
CA ALA A 60 -41.79 -2.00 12.78
C ALA A 60 -43.21 -1.48 12.49
N VAL A 61 -43.96 -1.09 13.52
CA VAL A 61 -45.34 -0.58 13.40
C VAL A 61 -45.38 0.89 13.81
N LYS A 62 -45.64 1.78 12.86
CA LYS A 62 -45.85 3.22 13.10
C LYS A 62 -47.33 3.50 13.33
N THR A 63 -47.63 4.09 14.49
CA THR A 63 -48.96 4.60 14.85
C THR A 63 -48.95 6.12 14.91
N PHE A 64 -50.08 6.76 14.61
CA PHE A 64 -50.18 8.22 14.57
C PHE A 64 -50.81 8.79 15.85
N ASN A 65 -50.29 9.92 16.32
CA ASN A 65 -50.83 10.61 17.48
C ASN A 65 -52.09 11.43 17.11
N HIS A 66 -52.82 11.92 18.13
CA HIS A 66 -54.05 12.70 17.90
C HIS A 66 -53.79 13.95 17.03
N THR A 67 -52.70 14.68 17.28
CA THR A 67 -52.31 15.87 16.51
C THR A 67 -52.12 15.59 15.02
N SER A 68 -51.58 14.43 14.65
CA SER A 68 -51.45 14.01 13.26
C SER A 68 -52.79 13.89 12.53
N HIS A 69 -53.84 13.47 13.23
CA HIS A 69 -55.20 13.35 12.69
C HIS A 69 -55.94 14.69 12.57
N LEU A 70 -55.45 15.76 13.21
CA LEU A 70 -55.96 17.12 13.05
C LEU A 70 -55.39 17.83 11.81
N ARG A 71 -54.39 17.24 11.14
CA ARG A 71 -53.84 17.78 9.87
C ARG A 71 -54.85 17.58 8.73
N PRO A 72 -54.85 18.41 7.67
CA PRO A 72 -55.68 18.19 6.49
C PRO A 72 -55.48 16.78 5.90
N LEU A 73 -56.54 16.15 5.40
CA LEU A 73 -56.50 14.75 4.95
C LEU A 73 -55.41 14.50 3.90
N GLU A 74 -55.22 15.43 2.96
CA GLU A 74 -54.13 15.40 1.97
C GLU A 74 -52.75 15.30 2.64
N VAL A 75 -52.52 16.02 3.74
CA VAL A 75 -51.26 16.01 4.50
C VAL A 75 -51.10 14.70 5.27
N GLN A 76 -52.20 14.10 5.74
CA GLN A 76 -52.17 12.77 6.37
C GLN A 76 -51.83 11.68 5.34
N MET A 77 -52.39 11.75 4.13
CA MET A 77 -52.22 10.73 3.09
C MET A 77 -50.83 10.74 2.41
N ARG A 78 -50.14 11.89 2.36
CA ARG A 78 -48.82 12.04 1.70
C ARG A 78 -47.80 10.97 2.08
N GLU A 79 -47.65 10.69 3.37
CA GLU A 79 -46.66 9.71 3.84
C GLU A 79 -46.95 8.31 3.30
N PHE A 80 -48.23 7.91 3.27
CA PHE A 80 -48.67 6.63 2.73
C PHE A 80 -48.45 6.54 1.21
N GLU A 81 -48.79 7.57 0.44
CA GLU A 81 -48.63 7.56 -1.02
C GLU A 81 -47.15 7.59 -1.43
N VAL A 82 -46.30 8.34 -0.72
CA VAL A 82 -44.84 8.32 -0.93
C VAL A 82 -44.28 6.92 -0.61
N MET A 83 -44.57 6.35 0.56
CA MET A 83 -44.06 5.04 0.95
C MET A 83 -44.58 3.89 0.06
N LYS A 84 -45.75 4.05 -0.57
CA LYS A 84 -46.32 3.11 -1.54
C LYS A 84 -45.62 3.14 -2.91
N LYS A 85 -44.99 4.26 -3.27
CA LYS A 85 -44.19 4.41 -4.50
C LYS A 85 -42.73 3.98 -4.33
N CYS A 86 -42.21 3.95 -3.10
CA CYS A 86 -40.82 3.60 -2.82
C CYS A 86 -40.58 2.08 -2.75
N ASP A 87 -39.78 1.54 -3.66
CA ASP A 87 -39.18 0.19 -3.56
C ASP A 87 -37.70 0.25 -3.98
N HIS A 88 -36.79 0.26 -3.01
CA HIS A 88 -35.35 0.40 -3.23
C HIS A 88 -34.55 -0.21 -2.07
N GLU A 89 -33.34 -0.74 -2.32
CA GLU A 89 -32.51 -1.39 -1.28
C GLU A 89 -32.22 -0.41 -0.12
N ASN A 90 -31.94 0.87 -0.43
CA ASN A 90 -31.65 1.94 0.55
C ASN A 90 -32.87 2.73 1.04
N ILE A 91 -34.08 2.18 0.94
CA ILE A 91 -35.29 2.73 1.60
C ILE A 91 -35.90 1.67 2.50
N VAL A 92 -36.44 2.07 3.66
CA VAL A 92 -37.18 1.17 4.55
C VAL A 92 -38.50 0.78 3.88
N LYS A 93 -38.62 -0.50 3.54
CA LYS A 93 -39.75 -1.09 2.82
C LYS A 93 -41.02 -1.03 3.66
N MET A 94 -42.08 -0.47 3.08
CA MET A 94 -43.44 -0.61 3.60
C MET A 94 -43.97 -2.01 3.28
N LEU A 95 -44.43 -2.72 4.30
CA LEU A 95 -45.01 -4.07 4.16
C LEU A 95 -46.52 -4.01 4.00
N ALA A 96 -47.20 -3.17 4.79
CA ALA A 96 -48.65 -3.03 4.77
C ALA A 96 -49.12 -1.68 5.34
N ILE A 97 -50.33 -1.30 4.96
CA ILE A 97 -51.13 -0.27 5.62
C ILE A 97 -52.36 -1.00 6.15
N GLU A 98 -52.58 -0.95 7.47
CA GLU A 98 -53.74 -1.57 8.13
C GLU A 98 -54.40 -0.57 9.09
N GLU A 99 -55.47 -0.98 9.75
CA GLU A 99 -56.13 -0.21 10.81
C GLU A 99 -56.00 -0.92 12.17
N GLU A 100 -55.75 -0.16 13.23
CA GLU A 100 -55.71 -0.67 14.60
C GLU A 100 -57.12 -1.06 15.06
N VAL A 101 -57.29 -2.28 15.58
CA VAL A 101 -58.61 -2.86 15.91
C VAL A 101 -59.43 -1.98 16.86
N GLU A 102 -58.80 -1.43 17.91
CA GLU A 102 -59.49 -0.63 18.92
C GLU A 102 -59.86 0.78 18.45
N SER A 103 -58.96 1.45 17.72
CA SER A 103 -59.08 2.88 17.41
C SER A 103 -59.55 3.17 15.98
N GLN A 104 -59.55 2.16 15.11
CA GLN A 104 -59.79 2.26 13.66
C GLN A 104 -58.87 3.28 12.96
N LYS A 105 -57.72 3.59 13.57
CA LYS A 105 -56.70 4.47 12.96
C LYS A 105 -55.78 3.67 12.06
N LYS A 106 -55.44 4.26 10.92
CA LYS A 106 -54.40 3.73 10.04
C LYS A 106 -53.06 3.61 10.75
N ILE A 107 -52.34 2.53 10.46
CA ILE A 107 -50.96 2.26 10.85
C ILE A 107 -50.11 1.98 9.60
N ILE A 108 -48.81 2.23 9.68
CA ILE A 108 -47.85 1.78 8.66
C ILE A 108 -47.03 0.65 9.26
N VAL A 109 -47.00 -0.48 8.57
CA VAL A 109 -46.14 -1.63 8.91
C VAL A 109 -44.97 -1.67 7.95
N MET A 110 -43.76 -1.78 8.50
CA MET A 110 -42.48 -1.66 7.79
C MET A 110 -41.55 -2.82 8.15
N GLU A 111 -40.54 -3.06 7.31
CA GLU A 111 -39.43 -3.94 7.69
C GLU A 111 -38.74 -3.45 8.96
N LEU A 112 -38.28 -4.37 9.82
CA LEU A 112 -37.60 -4.02 11.06
C LEU A 112 -36.10 -3.87 10.82
N CYS A 113 -35.57 -2.67 11.05
CA CYS A 113 -34.13 -2.41 11.12
C CYS A 113 -33.68 -2.50 12.59
N ASP A 114 -33.15 -3.66 12.99
CA ASP A 114 -32.81 -3.98 14.39
C ASP A 114 -31.43 -3.48 14.83
N ALA A 115 -30.51 -3.25 13.89
CA ALA A 115 -29.19 -2.64 14.14
C ALA A 115 -29.22 -1.12 14.42
N GLY A 116 -30.41 -0.54 14.62
CA GLY A 116 -30.62 0.82 15.07
C GLY A 116 -30.54 1.88 13.97
N SER A 117 -30.47 3.14 14.39
CA SER A 117 -30.28 4.30 13.50
C SER A 117 -28.83 4.76 13.49
N LEU A 118 -28.43 5.47 12.45
CA LEU A 118 -27.12 6.12 12.35
C LEU A 118 -26.89 7.11 13.51
N PHE A 119 -27.96 7.71 14.06
CA PHE A 119 -27.88 8.49 15.31
C PHE A 119 -27.43 7.65 16.51
N THR A 120 -28.02 6.47 16.71
CA THR A 120 -27.61 5.58 17.82
C THR A 120 -26.20 5.02 17.64
N ILE A 121 -25.74 4.87 16.39
CA ILE A 121 -24.35 4.47 16.08
C ILE A 121 -23.38 5.61 16.41
N LEU A 122 -23.70 6.85 16.03
CA LEU A 122 -22.87 8.04 16.33
C LEU A 122 -22.88 8.43 17.81
N ASP A 123 -23.95 8.12 18.55
CA ASP A 123 -23.98 8.33 20.01
C ASP A 123 -23.12 7.30 20.78
N ASP A 124 -22.62 6.24 20.15
CA ASP A 124 -21.70 5.31 20.81
C ASP A 124 -20.33 5.98 21.10
N PRO A 125 -19.74 5.83 22.30
CA PRO A 125 -18.44 6.41 22.64
C PRO A 125 -17.30 6.03 21.68
N GLU A 126 -17.39 4.88 21.00
CA GLU A 126 -16.44 4.43 19.96
C GLU A 126 -16.32 5.41 18.80
N ASN A 127 -17.45 6.04 18.45
CA ASN A 127 -17.70 6.87 17.27
C ASN A 127 -17.75 8.39 17.57
N THR A 128 -17.37 8.81 18.78
CA THR A 128 -17.34 10.23 19.20
C THR A 128 -16.50 11.13 18.28
N ASN A 129 -15.54 10.55 17.54
CA ASN A 129 -14.67 11.24 16.59
C ASN A 129 -15.01 10.93 15.12
N GLY A 130 -16.21 10.40 14.86
CA GLY A 130 -16.67 9.92 13.55
C GLY A 130 -16.61 8.42 13.42
N LEU A 131 -17.11 7.91 12.30
CA LEU A 131 -17.04 6.50 11.94
C LEU A 131 -15.68 6.16 11.30
N GLU A 132 -15.31 4.89 11.37
CA GLU A 132 -14.16 4.36 10.62
C GLU A 132 -14.45 4.35 9.10
N GLU A 133 -13.40 4.36 8.29
CA GLU A 133 -13.47 4.66 6.85
C GLU A 133 -14.40 3.74 6.06
N GLU A 134 -14.37 2.43 6.31
CA GLU A 134 -15.25 1.47 5.64
C GLU A 134 -16.73 1.78 5.91
N GLU A 135 -17.05 2.14 7.15
CA GLU A 135 -18.42 2.47 7.56
C GLU A 135 -18.85 3.84 7.02
N PHE A 136 -17.94 4.83 6.99
CA PHE A 136 -18.19 6.11 6.32
C PHE A 136 -18.48 5.91 4.82
N HIS A 137 -17.67 5.10 4.12
CA HIS A 137 -17.89 4.76 2.70
C HIS A 137 -19.22 4.06 2.47
N ARG A 138 -19.59 3.10 3.34
CA ARG A 138 -20.88 2.42 3.31
C ARG A 138 -22.04 3.40 3.50
N VAL A 139 -21.97 4.30 4.48
CA VAL A 139 -22.96 5.38 4.67
C VAL A 139 -23.05 6.29 3.45
N LEU A 140 -21.92 6.76 2.90
CA LEU A 140 -21.89 7.65 1.73
C LEU A 140 -22.54 6.98 0.50
N LYS A 141 -22.20 5.71 0.24
CA LYS A 141 -22.76 4.92 -0.86
C LYS A 141 -24.26 4.76 -0.73
N ASP A 142 -24.72 4.24 0.40
CA ASP A 142 -26.11 3.89 0.63
C ASP A 142 -27.01 5.14 0.69
N LEU A 143 -26.52 6.23 1.33
CA LEU A 143 -27.21 7.51 1.35
C LEU A 143 -27.31 8.12 -0.06
N SER A 144 -26.23 8.09 -0.84
CA SER A 144 -26.23 8.63 -2.21
C SER A 144 -27.18 7.84 -3.12
N ALA A 145 -27.19 6.51 -3.03
CA ALA A 145 -28.10 5.66 -3.79
C ALA A 145 -29.57 5.87 -3.39
N GLY A 146 -29.88 5.94 -2.08
CA GLY A 146 -31.21 6.25 -1.58
C GLY A 146 -31.71 7.63 -2.02
N MET A 147 -30.85 8.66 -1.94
CA MET A 147 -31.19 10.01 -2.37
C MET A 147 -31.34 10.13 -3.89
N LYS A 148 -30.54 9.40 -4.67
CA LYS A 148 -30.71 9.33 -6.12
C LYS A 148 -32.05 8.72 -6.48
N TYR A 149 -32.44 7.60 -5.86
CA TYR A 149 -33.76 7.00 -6.07
C TYR A 149 -34.90 7.99 -5.76
N LEU A 150 -34.82 8.73 -4.65
CA LEU A 150 -35.85 9.70 -4.29
C LEU A 150 -35.97 10.82 -5.34
N ARG A 151 -34.84 11.39 -5.79
CA ARG A 151 -34.84 12.42 -6.84
C ARG A 151 -35.35 11.88 -8.18
N ASP A 152 -34.92 10.70 -8.60
CA ASP A 152 -35.35 10.07 -9.85
C ASP A 152 -36.88 9.79 -9.86
N ASN A 153 -37.51 9.73 -8.68
CA ASN A 153 -38.97 9.63 -8.50
C ASN A 153 -39.65 10.97 -8.13
N SER A 154 -38.93 12.11 -8.23
CA SER A 154 -39.41 13.46 -7.84
C SER A 154 -39.92 13.55 -6.40
N ILE A 155 -39.23 12.90 -5.45
CA ILE A 155 -39.55 12.92 -4.01
C ILE A 155 -38.44 13.68 -3.26
N ILE A 156 -38.84 14.66 -2.45
CA ILE A 156 -37.95 15.32 -1.48
C ILE A 156 -38.29 14.88 -0.05
N HIS A 157 -37.28 14.73 0.80
CA HIS A 157 -37.40 14.15 2.13
C HIS A 157 -37.66 15.20 3.23
N ARG A 158 -36.92 16.32 3.20
CA ARG A 158 -37.04 17.51 4.09
C ARG A 158 -36.75 17.32 5.59
N ASP A 159 -36.46 16.11 6.04
CA ASP A 159 -35.99 15.83 7.40
C ASP A 159 -34.87 14.77 7.40
N LEU A 160 -33.86 14.93 6.55
CA LEU A 160 -32.69 14.06 6.52
C LEU A 160 -31.80 14.35 7.73
N LYS A 161 -31.50 13.30 8.50
CA LYS A 161 -30.65 13.33 9.70
C LYS A 161 -30.26 11.89 10.06
N PRO A 162 -29.20 11.66 10.86
CA PRO A 162 -28.81 10.32 11.33
C PRO A 162 -29.93 9.51 12.01
N GLY A 163 -30.93 10.17 12.62
CA GLY A 163 -32.07 9.48 13.24
C GLY A 163 -33.06 8.87 12.25
N ASN A 164 -33.07 9.34 11.00
CA ASN A 164 -33.95 8.88 9.92
C ASN A 164 -33.19 8.02 8.88
N ILE A 165 -31.97 7.58 9.23
CA ILE A 165 -31.14 6.68 8.44
C ILE A 165 -30.94 5.42 9.29
N MET A 166 -31.58 4.32 8.90
CA MET A 166 -31.58 3.05 9.63
C MET A 166 -30.47 2.13 9.13
N LYS A 167 -29.85 1.36 10.02
CA LYS A 167 -28.94 0.27 9.66
C LYS A 167 -29.74 -1.04 9.65
N PHE A 168 -29.70 -1.71 8.51
CA PHE A 168 -30.30 -3.02 8.29
C PHE A 168 -29.20 -4.05 8.04
N ILE A 169 -29.35 -5.24 8.62
CA ILE A 169 -28.47 -6.38 8.34
C ILE A 169 -29.30 -7.39 7.57
N SER A 170 -28.96 -7.60 6.29
CA SER A 170 -29.65 -8.55 5.43
C SER A 170 -29.33 -10.00 5.83
N VAL A 171 -30.11 -10.94 5.30
CA VAL A 171 -30.01 -12.39 5.63
C VAL A 171 -28.64 -12.98 5.27
N ASP A 172 -27.94 -12.42 4.29
CA ASP A 172 -26.57 -12.75 3.89
C ASP A 172 -25.48 -12.00 4.70
N GLY A 173 -25.86 -11.25 5.74
CA GLY A 173 -24.96 -10.56 6.65
C GLY A 173 -24.47 -9.18 6.16
N ARG A 174 -24.91 -8.69 4.99
CA ARG A 174 -24.53 -7.34 4.52
C ARG A 174 -25.20 -6.27 5.38
N SER A 175 -24.41 -5.31 5.84
CA SER A 175 -24.93 -4.05 6.39
C SER A 175 -25.35 -3.12 5.26
N ILE A 176 -26.56 -2.57 5.36
CA ILE A 176 -27.16 -1.65 4.39
C ILE A 176 -27.80 -0.49 5.17
N TYR A 177 -27.54 0.75 4.76
CA TYR A 177 -28.26 1.92 5.28
C TYR A 177 -29.51 2.24 4.46
N LYS A 178 -30.59 2.58 5.15
CA LYS A 178 -31.94 2.80 4.59
C LYS A 178 -32.58 4.09 5.09
N LEU A 179 -33.17 4.87 4.19
CA LEU A 179 -33.94 6.07 4.53
C LEU A 179 -35.34 5.73 5.09
N THR A 180 -35.81 6.48 6.08
CA THR A 180 -37.14 6.32 6.71
C THR A 180 -37.72 7.65 7.22
N ASP A 181 -38.96 7.60 7.73
CA ASP A 181 -39.76 8.73 8.24
C ASP A 181 -40.13 9.79 7.17
N PHE A 182 -40.83 9.32 6.13
CA PHE A 182 -41.42 10.14 5.06
C PHE A 182 -42.58 11.05 5.52
N GLY A 183 -42.81 11.21 6.83
CA GLY A 183 -43.84 12.11 7.38
C GLY A 183 -43.61 13.59 7.09
N ALA A 184 -42.38 13.95 6.70
CA ALA A 184 -42.00 15.25 6.18
C ALA A 184 -41.83 15.28 4.64
N ALA A 185 -41.95 14.15 3.94
CA ALA A 185 -41.67 14.08 2.51
C ALA A 185 -42.74 14.75 1.64
N ARG A 186 -42.41 14.98 0.36
CA ARG A 186 -43.34 15.50 -0.65
C ARG A 186 -42.88 15.14 -2.06
N GLU A 187 -43.83 14.86 -2.95
CA GLU A 187 -43.59 14.90 -4.39
C GLU A 187 -43.40 16.35 -4.86
N LEU A 188 -42.24 16.62 -5.47
CA LEU A 188 -41.80 17.93 -5.94
C LEU A 188 -40.75 17.74 -7.03
N GLU A 189 -40.95 18.33 -8.20
CA GLU A 189 -39.94 18.40 -9.27
C GLU A 189 -38.82 19.38 -8.90
N ASP A 190 -37.61 19.21 -9.45
CA ASP A 190 -36.40 19.96 -9.08
C ASP A 190 -36.55 21.50 -9.20
N ASP A 191 -37.41 21.97 -10.11
CA ASP A 191 -37.63 23.40 -10.35
C ASP A 191 -38.75 24.01 -9.47
N GLN A 192 -39.62 23.18 -8.92
CA GLN A 192 -40.78 23.61 -8.15
C GLN A 192 -40.40 24.17 -6.75
N GLN A 193 -41.31 24.95 -6.19
CA GLN A 193 -41.10 25.72 -4.97
C GLN A 193 -42.09 25.33 -3.86
N PHE A 194 -41.68 25.45 -2.60
CA PHE A 194 -42.56 25.21 -1.46
C PHE A 194 -42.34 26.18 -0.29
N MET A 195 -43.36 26.29 0.58
CA MET A 195 -43.39 27.19 1.74
C MET A 195 -43.65 26.49 3.09
N SER A 196 -43.97 25.19 3.09
CA SER A 196 -44.28 24.42 4.30
C SER A 196 -43.02 24.04 5.08
N LEU A 197 -43.03 24.24 6.39
CA LEU A 197 -41.88 24.03 7.29
C LEU A 197 -41.94 22.65 7.96
N TYR A 198 -40.88 21.88 7.78
CA TYR A 198 -40.60 20.59 8.44
C TYR A 198 -39.08 20.49 8.65
N GLY A 199 -38.63 19.52 9.44
CA GLY A 199 -37.21 19.23 9.68
C GLY A 199 -36.77 19.40 11.12
N THR A 200 -35.51 19.05 11.39
CA THR A 200 -34.90 19.04 12.73
C THR A 200 -33.86 20.16 12.87
N GLU A 201 -33.95 20.98 13.93
CA GLU A 201 -33.27 22.30 14.06
C GLU A 201 -31.79 22.31 13.62
N GLU A 202 -30.99 21.28 13.93
CA GLU A 202 -29.55 21.26 13.61
C GLU A 202 -29.22 20.96 12.15
N TYR A 203 -30.16 20.37 11.40
CA TYR A 203 -29.98 19.90 10.03
C TYR A 203 -30.72 20.76 9.00
N LEU A 204 -31.43 21.81 9.44
CA LEU A 204 -32.16 22.73 8.58
C LEU A 204 -31.23 23.62 7.76
N HIS A 205 -31.58 23.80 6.48
CA HIS A 205 -31.02 24.84 5.60
C HIS A 205 -31.20 26.25 6.23
N PRO A 206 -30.26 27.20 6.06
CA PRO A 206 -30.32 28.51 6.73
C PRO A 206 -31.64 29.27 6.55
N ASP A 207 -32.18 29.33 5.32
CA ASP A 207 -33.48 29.98 5.05
C ASP A 207 -34.65 29.28 5.78
N MET A 208 -34.60 27.95 5.93
CA MET A 208 -35.63 27.20 6.66
C MET A 208 -35.48 27.42 8.17
N TYR A 209 -34.24 27.49 8.68
CA TYR A 209 -33.95 27.77 10.09
C TYR A 209 -34.48 29.15 10.49
N GLU A 210 -34.22 30.18 9.68
CA GLU A 210 -34.70 31.54 9.93
C GLU A 210 -36.23 31.57 10.11
N ARG A 211 -36.96 30.94 9.20
CA ARG A 211 -38.43 30.96 9.20
C ARG A 211 -39.05 30.01 10.23
N ALA A 212 -38.47 28.83 10.46
CA ALA A 212 -39.01 27.84 11.40
C ALA A 212 -38.64 28.12 12.86
N VAL A 213 -37.40 28.56 13.11
CA VAL A 213 -36.82 28.65 14.46
C VAL A 213 -36.82 30.08 14.99
N LEU A 214 -36.39 31.07 14.16
CA LEU A 214 -36.46 32.49 14.55
C LEU A 214 -37.85 33.12 14.29
N ARG A 215 -38.69 32.46 13.48
CA ARG A 215 -40.05 32.92 13.11
C ARG A 215 -40.06 34.26 12.38
N HIS A 216 -38.98 34.62 11.69
CA HIS A 216 -38.97 35.82 10.87
C HIS A 216 -39.95 35.69 9.69
N PRO A 217 -40.63 36.79 9.29
CA PRO A 217 -41.54 36.81 8.15
C PRO A 217 -40.77 36.87 6.81
N ALA A 218 -39.95 35.86 6.55
CA ALA A 218 -39.25 35.68 5.28
C ALA A 218 -40.19 35.04 4.24
N ASN A 219 -40.43 35.74 3.12
CA ASN A 219 -41.31 35.27 2.05
C ASN A 219 -40.54 34.51 0.93
N LYS A 220 -39.34 34.02 1.24
CA LYS A 220 -38.47 33.27 0.31
C LYS A 220 -38.99 31.82 0.16
N PRO A 221 -39.20 31.34 -1.08
CA PRO A 221 -39.56 29.95 -1.34
C PRO A 221 -38.36 29.01 -1.19
N PHE A 222 -38.64 27.77 -0.75
CA PHE A 222 -37.66 26.70 -0.66
C PHE A 222 -37.69 25.80 -1.91
N ARG A 223 -36.58 25.10 -2.20
CA ARG A 223 -36.37 24.19 -3.34
C ARG A 223 -35.86 22.83 -2.85
N ALA A 224 -35.75 21.85 -3.75
CA ALA A 224 -35.24 20.51 -3.41
C ALA A 224 -33.82 20.51 -2.78
N THR A 225 -32.99 21.53 -3.08
CA THR A 225 -31.62 21.68 -2.57
C THR A 225 -31.50 21.77 -1.04
N VAL A 226 -32.59 21.99 -0.30
CA VAL A 226 -32.54 21.95 1.18
C VAL A 226 -32.08 20.59 1.72
N ASP A 227 -32.37 19.50 1.00
CA ASP A 227 -31.93 18.16 1.38
C ASP A 227 -30.41 17.99 1.22
N LEU A 228 -29.76 18.68 0.27
CA LEU A 228 -28.29 18.68 0.13
C LEU A 228 -27.59 19.29 1.34
N TRP A 229 -28.16 20.35 1.94
CA TRP A 229 -27.64 20.91 3.19
C TRP A 229 -27.78 19.91 4.34
N SER A 230 -28.95 19.28 4.49
CA SER A 230 -29.19 18.26 5.52
C SER A 230 -28.28 17.02 5.35
N ILE A 231 -27.99 16.63 4.11
CA ILE A 231 -26.97 15.62 3.76
C ILE A 231 -25.58 16.10 4.17
N GLY A 232 -25.19 17.34 3.88
CA GLY A 232 -23.90 17.90 4.28
C GLY A 232 -23.69 17.91 5.78
N VAL A 233 -24.69 18.35 6.56
CA VAL A 233 -24.63 18.32 8.03
C VAL A 233 -24.55 16.87 8.53
N THR A 234 -25.29 15.95 7.90
CA THR A 234 -25.25 14.52 8.21
C THR A 234 -23.88 13.91 7.93
N LEU A 235 -23.31 14.09 6.73
CA LEU A 235 -22.01 13.55 6.35
C LEU A 235 -20.87 14.13 7.19
N TYR A 236 -20.92 15.42 7.55
CA TYR A 236 -19.97 16.00 8.50
C TYR A 236 -20.09 15.32 9.88
N HIS A 237 -21.31 15.09 10.37
CA HIS A 237 -21.54 14.40 11.64
C HIS A 237 -21.04 12.94 11.60
N VAL A 238 -21.23 12.23 10.48
CA VAL A 238 -20.70 10.88 10.25
C VAL A 238 -19.17 10.87 10.22
N ALA A 239 -18.54 11.84 9.56
CA ALA A 239 -17.09 11.96 9.48
C ALA A 239 -16.40 12.35 10.80
N THR A 240 -17.10 13.05 11.71
CA THR A 240 -16.45 13.71 12.87
C THR A 240 -17.06 13.41 14.23
N GLY A 241 -18.21 12.75 14.30
CA GLY A 241 -18.94 12.50 15.56
C GLY A 241 -19.49 13.78 16.22
N SER A 242 -19.46 14.91 15.51
CA SER A 242 -19.94 16.21 15.98
C SER A 242 -20.65 16.99 14.88
N LEU A 243 -21.55 17.90 15.26
CA LEU A 243 -22.18 18.81 14.30
C LEU A 243 -21.18 19.86 13.78
N PRO A 244 -21.29 20.30 12.51
CA PRO A 244 -20.41 21.30 11.91
C PRO A 244 -20.55 22.68 12.54
N PHE A 245 -21.78 23.08 12.90
CA PHE A 245 -22.10 24.41 13.40
C PHE A 245 -22.56 24.31 14.85
N ARG A 246 -21.80 24.92 15.77
CA ARG A 246 -21.98 24.75 17.23
C ARG A 246 -21.80 26.09 17.96
N PRO A 247 -22.90 26.80 18.30
CA PRO A 247 -22.82 27.97 19.18
C PRO A 247 -22.55 27.55 20.63
N TYR A 248 -21.98 28.46 21.43
CA TYR A 248 -21.84 28.22 22.86
C TYR A 248 -23.21 28.12 23.54
N GLY A 249 -23.37 27.17 24.46
CA GLY A 249 -24.67 26.82 25.06
C GLY A 249 -25.58 25.96 24.18
N GLY A 250 -25.14 25.60 22.96
CA GLY A 250 -25.86 24.70 22.06
C GLY A 250 -27.21 25.26 21.58
N ARG A 251 -28.22 24.37 21.43
CA ARG A 251 -29.54 24.64 20.83
C ARG A 251 -30.30 25.85 21.40
N LYS A 252 -29.99 26.29 22.62
CA LYS A 252 -30.59 27.48 23.24
C LYS A 252 -30.22 28.77 22.51
N ASN A 253 -29.04 28.83 21.90
CA ASN A 253 -28.46 30.04 21.31
C ASN A 253 -28.77 30.13 19.80
N ARG A 254 -30.07 30.28 19.49
CA ARG A 254 -30.63 30.23 18.13
C ARG A 254 -30.14 31.33 17.21
N GLU A 255 -29.95 32.54 17.76
CA GLU A 255 -29.46 33.71 17.05
C GLU A 255 -28.00 33.49 16.60
N THR A 256 -27.14 33.00 17.51
CA THR A 256 -25.75 32.66 17.16
C THR A 256 -25.69 31.48 16.19
N MET A 257 -26.56 30.48 16.32
CA MET A 257 -26.67 29.39 15.33
C MET A 257 -26.99 29.94 13.94
N HIS A 258 -28.01 30.80 13.82
CA HIS A 258 -28.39 31.43 12.56
C HIS A 258 -27.24 32.28 11.99
N TYR A 259 -26.57 33.09 12.82
CA TYR A 259 -25.38 33.84 12.41
C TYR A 259 -24.28 32.91 11.87
N ILE A 260 -23.98 31.80 12.55
CA ILE A 260 -22.95 30.83 12.11
C ILE A 260 -23.30 30.27 10.71
N ILE A 261 -24.55 29.86 10.49
CA ILE A 261 -24.93 29.20 9.24
C ILE A 261 -25.21 30.17 8.07
N THR A 262 -25.32 31.48 8.30
CA THR A 262 -25.51 32.48 7.23
C THR A 262 -24.26 33.29 6.91
N THR A 263 -23.40 33.60 7.89
CA THR A 263 -22.25 34.50 7.70
C THR A 263 -20.95 33.80 7.34
N LYS A 264 -20.93 32.46 7.35
CA LYS A 264 -19.76 31.66 7.01
C LYS A 264 -19.29 31.95 5.57
N ALA A 265 -17.98 32.02 5.38
CA ALA A 265 -17.40 32.21 4.05
C ALA A 265 -17.57 30.97 3.15
N SER A 266 -17.52 31.17 1.83
CA SER A 266 -17.55 30.09 0.85
C SER A 266 -16.39 29.09 1.07
N GLY A 267 -16.70 27.80 1.04
CA GLY A 267 -15.80 26.70 1.38
C GLY A 267 -15.51 26.49 2.88
N VAL A 268 -16.16 27.23 3.80
CA VAL A 268 -16.13 26.92 5.24
C VAL A 268 -17.16 25.84 5.54
N ILE A 269 -16.71 24.73 6.13
CA ILE A 269 -17.51 23.53 6.42
C ILE A 269 -17.91 23.41 7.91
N SER A 270 -17.25 24.14 8.81
CA SER A 270 -17.62 24.17 10.24
C SER A 270 -17.35 25.52 10.90
N GLY A 271 -18.10 25.77 11.98
CA GLY A 271 -18.07 27.01 12.77
C GLY A 271 -18.42 26.72 14.23
N VAL A 272 -17.45 26.85 15.13
CA VAL A 272 -17.58 26.43 16.54
C VAL A 272 -17.27 27.60 17.47
N GLN A 273 -18.12 27.84 18.47
CA GLN A 273 -17.91 28.85 19.50
C GLN A 273 -17.67 28.18 20.87
N HIS A 274 -16.47 28.37 21.42
CA HIS A 274 -16.02 27.67 22.64
C HIS A 274 -16.39 28.36 23.95
N SER A 275 -16.73 29.65 23.93
CA SER A 275 -17.07 30.44 25.12
C SER A 275 -18.25 31.38 24.85
N GLU A 276 -18.95 31.79 25.92
CA GLU A 276 -20.08 32.71 25.80
C GLU A 276 -19.63 34.05 25.18
N LYS A 277 -20.25 34.45 24.08
CA LYS A 277 -19.88 35.65 23.27
C LYS A 277 -18.43 35.64 22.76
N GLY A 278 -17.75 34.50 22.80
CA GLY A 278 -16.43 34.32 22.20
C GLY A 278 -16.46 34.34 20.67
N PRO A 279 -15.28 34.42 20.02
CA PRO A 279 -15.17 34.30 18.57
C PRO A 279 -15.62 32.92 18.09
N ILE A 280 -16.04 32.85 16.83
CA ILE A 280 -16.34 31.59 16.14
C ILE A 280 -15.05 31.13 15.44
N GLU A 281 -14.61 29.92 15.77
CA GLU A 281 -13.55 29.21 15.06
C GLU A 281 -14.15 28.63 13.77
N TRP A 282 -13.72 29.15 12.63
CA TRP A 282 -14.13 28.70 11.30
C TRP A 282 -13.09 27.76 10.70
N SER A 283 -13.52 26.62 10.16
CA SER A 283 -12.62 25.69 9.46
C SER A 283 -13.11 25.37 8.05
N LYS A 284 -12.13 25.26 7.14
CA LYS A 284 -12.30 24.66 5.80
C LYS A 284 -11.90 23.19 5.76
N GLU A 285 -11.34 22.65 6.85
CA GLU A 285 -10.85 21.27 6.94
C GLU A 285 -11.61 20.48 8.02
N LEU A 286 -11.72 19.17 7.82
CA LEU A 286 -12.15 18.24 8.86
C LEU A 286 -11.16 18.24 10.04
N PRO A 287 -11.65 18.13 11.30
CA PRO A 287 -10.80 18.21 12.50
C PRO A 287 -9.74 17.10 12.54
N LYS A 288 -8.60 17.37 13.18
CA LYS A 288 -7.49 16.40 13.34
C LYS A 288 -7.86 15.14 14.13
N THR A 289 -8.97 15.16 14.86
CA THR A 289 -9.51 13.99 15.58
C THR A 289 -10.30 13.02 14.68
N CYS A 290 -10.71 13.47 13.49
CA CYS A 290 -11.44 12.68 12.49
C CYS A 290 -10.72 11.36 12.19
N LEU A 291 -11.47 10.25 12.17
CA LEU A 291 -10.90 8.92 11.95
C LEU A 291 -10.51 8.64 10.48
N LEU A 292 -11.02 9.44 9.53
CA LEU A 292 -10.72 9.30 8.10
C LEU A 292 -9.27 9.73 7.81
N ASN A 293 -8.55 8.95 7.01
CA ASN A 293 -7.20 9.33 6.54
C ASN A 293 -7.20 10.59 5.67
N GLN A 294 -6.01 11.16 5.45
CA GLN A 294 -5.83 12.41 4.70
C GLN A 294 -6.44 12.35 3.30
N GLY A 295 -6.17 11.30 2.53
CA GLY A 295 -6.67 11.17 1.16
C GLY A 295 -8.20 11.17 1.07
N LEU A 296 -8.91 10.59 2.05
CA LEU A 296 -10.36 10.68 2.13
C LEU A 296 -10.84 12.03 2.68
N ARG A 297 -10.14 12.59 3.68
CA ARG A 297 -10.46 13.91 4.25
C ARG A 297 -10.44 15.00 3.18
N ASP A 298 -9.48 14.98 2.27
CA ASP A 298 -9.36 15.97 1.19
C ASP A 298 -10.57 15.91 0.25
N LEU A 299 -10.96 14.70 -0.20
CA LEU A 299 -12.10 14.48 -1.08
C LEU A 299 -13.44 14.84 -0.41
N VAL A 300 -13.66 14.38 0.82
CA VAL A 300 -14.88 14.65 1.60
C VAL A 300 -15.00 16.13 1.94
N THR A 301 -13.88 16.82 2.17
CA THR A 301 -13.87 18.27 2.41
C THR A 301 -14.40 19.04 1.21
N VAL A 302 -14.01 18.67 -0.02
CA VAL A 302 -14.52 19.29 -1.25
C VAL A 302 -16.02 19.04 -1.41
N LEU A 303 -16.49 17.80 -1.19
CA LEU A 303 -17.91 17.46 -1.22
C LEU A 303 -18.72 18.29 -0.23
N LEU A 304 -18.27 18.35 1.03
CA LEU A 304 -18.93 19.12 2.10
C LEU A 304 -18.96 20.62 1.79
N ALA A 305 -17.86 21.18 1.27
CA ALA A 305 -17.77 22.59 0.89
C ALA A 305 -18.79 22.99 -0.20
N GLY A 306 -19.12 22.09 -1.12
CA GLY A 306 -20.09 22.33 -2.19
C GLY A 306 -21.56 22.27 -1.77
N ILE A 307 -21.90 21.35 -0.86
CA ILE A 307 -23.30 21.14 -0.40
C ILE A 307 -23.65 21.90 0.88
N LEU A 308 -22.66 22.32 1.68
CA LEU A 308 -22.82 23.28 2.78
C LEU A 308 -22.55 24.72 2.31
N GLU A 309 -23.04 25.13 1.15
CA GLU A 309 -22.94 26.52 0.66
C GLU A 309 -24.26 27.28 0.90
N CYS A 310 -24.15 28.55 1.28
CA CYS A 310 -25.27 29.41 1.61
C CYS A 310 -25.72 30.26 0.41
N ASN A 311 -24.80 30.53 -0.52
CA ASN A 311 -25.12 31.21 -1.78
C ASN A 311 -25.70 30.20 -2.79
N ALA A 312 -26.98 30.35 -3.13
CA ALA A 312 -27.69 29.49 -4.07
C ALA A 312 -27.03 29.40 -5.47
N ASP A 313 -26.32 30.44 -5.92
CA ASP A 313 -25.63 30.45 -7.23
C ASP A 313 -24.31 29.64 -7.22
N ARG A 314 -23.82 29.28 -6.03
CA ARG A 314 -22.57 28.52 -5.82
C ARG A 314 -22.79 27.15 -5.20
N MET A 315 -23.96 26.94 -4.59
CA MET A 315 -24.36 25.65 -4.03
C MET A 315 -24.40 24.60 -5.11
N TRP A 316 -23.86 23.42 -4.82
CA TRP A 316 -23.87 22.32 -5.77
C TRP A 316 -25.29 21.85 -6.08
N THR A 317 -25.46 21.40 -7.32
CA THR A 317 -26.62 20.64 -7.78
C THR A 317 -26.57 19.19 -7.29
N PHE A 318 -27.69 18.49 -7.37
CA PHE A 318 -27.74 17.05 -7.09
C PHE A 318 -26.81 16.25 -8.01
N ASP A 319 -26.71 16.61 -9.29
CA ASP A 319 -25.85 15.92 -10.25
C ASP A 319 -24.37 16.02 -9.86
N GLN A 320 -23.88 17.22 -9.52
CA GLN A 320 -22.52 17.43 -9.00
C GLN A 320 -22.26 16.67 -7.69
N PHE A 321 -23.25 16.60 -6.79
CA PHE A 321 -23.15 15.79 -5.58
C PHE A 321 -23.03 14.29 -5.91
N PHE A 322 -23.86 13.75 -6.81
CA PHE A 322 -23.82 12.34 -7.18
C PHE A 322 -22.56 11.96 -7.96
N GLU A 323 -22.07 12.83 -8.85
CA GLU A 323 -20.78 12.66 -9.54
C GLU A 323 -19.62 12.60 -8.54
N CYS A 324 -19.55 13.56 -7.61
CA CYS A 324 -18.51 13.60 -6.59
C CYS A 324 -18.57 12.41 -5.63
N ALA A 325 -19.77 12.04 -5.16
CA ALA A 325 -19.95 10.86 -4.32
C ALA A 325 -19.52 9.58 -5.07
N THR A 326 -19.88 9.44 -6.35
CA THR A 326 -19.51 8.28 -7.18
C THR A 326 -18.00 8.22 -7.40
N ASP A 327 -17.33 9.34 -7.67
CA ASP A 327 -15.86 9.39 -7.75
C ASP A 327 -15.20 8.94 -6.44
N ILE A 328 -15.71 9.38 -5.27
CA ILE A 328 -15.20 8.94 -3.96
C ILE A 328 -15.39 7.44 -3.75
N ILE A 329 -16.59 6.91 -4.05
CA ILE A 329 -16.95 5.49 -3.84
C ILE A 329 -16.21 4.54 -4.79
N THR A 330 -15.92 4.98 -6.02
CA THR A 330 -15.30 4.12 -7.06
C THR A 330 -13.76 4.16 -7.06
N ARG A 331 -13.14 5.03 -6.25
CA ARG A 331 -11.69 5.07 -6.08
C ARG A 331 -11.17 3.78 -5.43
N ARG A 332 -10.10 3.25 -6.03
CA ARG A 332 -9.33 2.13 -5.49
C ARG A 332 -8.43 2.63 -4.35
N VAL A 333 -8.39 1.88 -3.25
CA VAL A 333 -7.52 2.16 -2.10
C VAL A 333 -6.19 1.44 -2.23
N PHE A 334 -5.09 2.17 -2.04
CA PHE A 334 -3.75 1.62 -1.86
C PHE A 334 -3.23 1.91 -0.46
N HIS A 335 -2.83 0.85 0.24
CA HIS A 335 -2.19 0.91 1.55
C HIS A 335 -0.67 0.96 1.33
N VAL A 336 -0.02 2.00 1.85
CA VAL A 336 1.41 2.22 1.76
C VAL A 336 1.98 2.38 3.17
N PHE A 337 3.05 1.66 3.49
CA PHE A 337 3.80 1.82 4.73
C PHE A 337 5.12 2.53 4.43
N TYR A 338 5.27 3.76 4.91
CA TYR A 338 6.49 4.54 4.75
C TYR A 338 7.48 4.19 5.86
N MET A 339 8.54 3.47 5.50
CA MET A 339 9.57 2.96 6.42
C MET A 339 10.19 4.06 7.28
N ASN A 340 10.72 5.12 6.67
CA ASN A 340 11.51 6.16 7.35
C ASN A 340 10.71 7.01 8.36
N GLU A 341 9.38 6.94 8.35
CA GLU A 341 8.50 7.57 9.35
C GLU A 341 7.58 6.54 10.05
N GLY A 342 7.75 5.24 9.78
CA GLY A 342 6.89 4.13 10.24
C GLY A 342 5.39 4.38 10.09
N LYS A 343 5.04 5.16 9.07
CA LYS A 343 3.75 5.82 8.89
C LYS A 343 2.93 5.06 7.85
N GLU A 344 1.74 4.64 8.23
CA GLU A 344 0.74 4.15 7.29
C GLU A 344 0.04 5.29 6.56
N ILE A 345 -0.17 5.07 5.26
CA ILE A 345 -0.78 6.01 4.32
C ILE A 345 -1.77 5.23 3.46
N CYS A 346 -2.93 5.82 3.22
CA CYS A 346 -3.95 5.26 2.36
C CYS A 346 -4.24 6.25 1.23
N LEU A 347 -4.19 5.76 -0.01
CA LEU A 347 -4.32 6.55 -1.22
C LEU A 347 -5.60 6.17 -1.96
N TYR A 348 -6.48 7.14 -2.20
CA TYR A 348 -7.74 6.95 -2.95
C TYR A 348 -7.57 7.40 -4.39
N MET A 349 -7.36 6.44 -5.29
CA MET A 349 -7.02 6.71 -6.68
C MET A 349 -8.09 6.23 -7.66
N GLN A 350 -8.32 7.00 -8.73
CA GLN A 350 -9.24 6.61 -9.81
C GLN A 350 -8.67 5.38 -10.55
N PRO A 351 -9.48 4.35 -10.87
CA PRO A 351 -8.96 3.08 -11.41
C PRO A 351 -8.12 3.19 -12.70
N ASN A 352 -8.38 4.20 -13.53
CA ASN A 352 -7.72 4.47 -14.81
C ASN A 352 -6.35 5.17 -14.71
N LYS A 353 -5.87 5.43 -13.49
CA LYS A 353 -4.59 6.11 -13.22
C LYS A 353 -3.39 5.19 -13.43
N THR A 354 -2.18 5.75 -13.51
CA THR A 354 -0.94 5.01 -13.81
C THR A 354 -0.01 4.89 -12.60
N LEU A 355 1.12 4.19 -12.76
CA LEU A 355 2.19 4.15 -11.76
C LEU A 355 2.73 5.56 -11.44
N GLN A 356 2.80 6.45 -12.44
CA GLN A 356 3.31 7.80 -12.23
C GLN A 356 2.36 8.62 -11.35
N ASP A 357 1.04 8.56 -11.59
CA ASP A 357 0.05 9.16 -10.71
C ASP A 357 0.16 8.61 -9.27
N LEU A 358 0.41 7.29 -9.10
CA LEU A 358 0.58 6.66 -7.79
C LEU A 358 1.80 7.24 -7.06
N LYS A 359 2.93 7.39 -7.77
CA LYS A 359 4.14 8.01 -7.21
C LYS A 359 3.92 9.47 -6.81
N GLU A 360 3.17 10.24 -7.60
CA GLU A 360 2.83 11.63 -7.30
C GLU A 360 1.91 11.74 -6.07
N GLN A 361 0.91 10.87 -5.94
CA GLN A 361 0.06 10.79 -4.74
C GLN A 361 0.85 10.40 -3.49
N ILE A 362 1.83 9.49 -3.62
CA ILE A 362 2.79 9.20 -2.54
C ILE A 362 3.59 10.46 -2.17
N THR A 363 4.12 11.20 -3.16
CA THR A 363 4.88 12.43 -2.92
C THR A 363 4.05 13.45 -2.14
N LEU A 364 2.77 13.65 -2.48
CA LEU A 364 1.90 14.62 -1.79
C LEU A 364 1.68 14.30 -0.29
N GLN A 365 1.67 13.02 0.11
CA GLN A 365 1.43 12.61 1.51
C GLN A 365 2.70 12.29 2.33
N THR A 366 3.87 12.27 1.69
CA THR A 366 5.17 11.90 2.31
C THR A 366 6.28 12.93 2.11
N ASN A 367 6.15 13.82 1.13
CA ASN A 367 7.21 14.65 0.57
C ASN A 367 8.38 13.88 -0.07
N VAL A 368 8.26 12.56 -0.31
CA VAL A 368 9.29 11.75 -0.99
C VAL A 368 9.22 11.97 -2.51
N PRO A 369 10.26 12.51 -3.17
CA PRO A 369 10.25 12.73 -4.62
C PRO A 369 10.11 11.42 -5.40
N CYS A 370 9.40 11.42 -6.53
CA CYS A 370 9.12 10.22 -7.34
C CYS A 370 10.37 9.41 -7.76
N ALA A 371 11.51 10.08 -7.91
CA ALA A 371 12.81 9.46 -8.21
C ALA A 371 13.36 8.63 -7.03
N ASN A 372 13.09 9.06 -5.79
CA ASN A 372 13.63 8.48 -4.56
C ASN A 372 12.71 7.40 -3.95
N GLN A 373 11.61 7.06 -4.64
CA GLN A 373 10.63 6.07 -4.19
C GLN A 373 11.01 4.66 -4.65
N LEU A 374 11.56 3.87 -3.71
CA LEU A 374 11.61 2.43 -3.83
C LEU A 374 10.31 1.84 -3.29
N LEU A 375 9.48 1.29 -4.19
CA LEU A 375 8.17 0.71 -3.88
C LEU A 375 8.25 -0.81 -3.95
N LEU A 376 8.04 -1.49 -2.82
CA LEU A 376 8.14 -2.95 -2.70
C LEU A 376 6.78 -3.54 -2.36
N PHE A 377 6.43 -4.65 -3.00
CA PHE A 377 5.23 -5.43 -2.70
C PHE A 377 5.58 -6.91 -2.73
N ASP A 378 5.27 -7.62 -1.64
CA ASP A 378 5.52 -9.05 -1.44
C ASP A 378 6.93 -9.51 -1.89
N LYS A 379 7.96 -8.95 -1.23
CA LYS A 379 9.40 -9.17 -1.50
C LYS A 379 9.93 -8.71 -2.87
N SER A 380 9.05 -8.27 -3.77
CA SER A 380 9.40 -7.85 -5.13
C SER A 380 9.32 -6.34 -5.31
N LEU A 381 10.03 -5.81 -6.30
CA LEU A 381 9.88 -4.41 -6.73
C LEU A 381 8.53 -4.24 -7.45
N LEU A 382 7.74 -3.22 -7.10
CA LEU A 382 6.41 -3.02 -7.69
C LEU A 382 6.47 -2.94 -9.22
N THR A 383 7.50 -2.30 -9.78
CA THR A 383 7.71 -2.16 -11.24
C THR A 383 8.11 -3.46 -11.95
N SER A 384 8.41 -4.53 -11.21
CA SER A 384 8.57 -5.88 -11.78
C SER A 384 7.27 -6.69 -11.79
N LEU A 385 6.25 -6.25 -11.04
CA LEU A 385 4.93 -6.85 -10.98
C LEU A 385 3.92 -6.17 -11.91
N VAL A 386 4.11 -4.88 -12.21
CA VAL A 386 3.17 -4.06 -13.00
C VAL A 386 3.89 -3.32 -14.12
N HIS A 387 3.24 -3.22 -15.29
CA HIS A 387 3.75 -2.39 -16.39
C HIS A 387 3.52 -0.90 -16.05
N PRO A 388 4.49 0.01 -16.28
CA PRO A 388 4.34 1.43 -15.89
C PRO A 388 3.13 2.15 -16.49
N SER A 389 2.72 1.76 -17.70
CA SER A 389 1.54 2.31 -18.39
C SER A 389 0.25 1.50 -18.17
N ALA A 390 0.30 0.41 -17.40
CA ALA A 390 -0.93 -0.30 -17.05
C ALA A 390 -1.71 0.52 -16.01
N GLU A 391 -3.03 0.49 -16.15
CA GLU A 391 -3.94 1.09 -15.19
C GLU A 391 -3.77 0.46 -13.79
N ILE A 392 -3.85 1.28 -12.75
CA ILE A 392 -3.84 0.82 -11.35
C ILE A 392 -5.02 -0.10 -11.02
N SER A 393 -6.07 -0.14 -11.86
CA SER A 393 -7.14 -1.14 -11.82
C SER A 393 -6.59 -2.57 -11.82
N THR A 394 -5.48 -2.82 -12.54
CA THR A 394 -4.85 -4.15 -12.71
C THR A 394 -3.80 -4.51 -11.64
N TYR A 395 -3.47 -3.59 -10.74
CA TYR A 395 -2.34 -3.76 -9.81
C TYR A 395 -2.69 -4.75 -8.68
N PRO A 396 -1.71 -5.32 -7.95
CA PRO A 396 -1.99 -6.21 -6.82
C PRO A 396 -2.79 -5.50 -5.72
N SER A 397 -3.78 -6.20 -5.16
CA SER A 397 -4.57 -5.71 -4.02
C SER A 397 -3.68 -5.52 -2.80
N THR A 398 -3.86 -4.41 -2.09
CA THR A 398 -3.11 -4.08 -0.87
C THR A 398 -4.05 -4.08 0.32
N SER A 399 -3.51 -4.34 1.51
CA SER A 399 -4.23 -4.24 2.77
C SER A 399 -3.35 -3.61 3.84
N HIS A 400 -3.92 -3.30 5.00
CA HIS A 400 -3.14 -2.92 6.18
C HIS A 400 -2.11 -3.98 6.62
N THR A 401 -2.33 -5.26 6.35
CA THR A 401 -1.39 -6.37 6.68
C THR A 401 -0.42 -6.71 5.54
N GLN A 402 -0.73 -6.30 4.32
CA GLN A 402 0.11 -6.42 3.14
C GLN A 402 0.11 -5.10 2.33
N PRO A 403 0.74 -4.04 2.87
CA PRO A 403 0.87 -2.76 2.18
C PRO A 403 2.00 -2.80 1.14
N ILE A 404 2.06 -1.78 0.30
CA ILE A 404 3.28 -1.43 -0.43
C ILE A 404 4.26 -0.81 0.57
N ILE A 405 5.47 -1.34 0.68
CA ILE A 405 6.52 -0.69 1.46
C ILE A 405 7.14 0.42 0.62
N LEU A 406 7.17 1.63 1.16
CA LEU A 406 7.92 2.77 0.62
C LEU A 406 9.21 2.96 1.42
N VAL A 407 10.33 2.97 0.71
CA VAL A 407 11.65 3.31 1.25
C VAL A 407 12.19 4.53 0.49
N HIS A 408 12.68 5.55 1.22
CA HIS A 408 13.32 6.72 0.62
C HIS A 408 14.81 6.45 0.37
N THR A 409 15.21 6.32 -0.90
CA THR A 409 16.56 5.83 -1.27
C THR A 409 17.73 6.74 -0.87
N GLU A 410 17.47 8.04 -0.66
CA GLU A 410 18.49 9.04 -0.28
C GLU A 410 18.45 9.43 1.21
N ASN A 411 17.62 8.78 2.03
CA ASN A 411 17.48 9.10 3.46
C ASN A 411 17.78 7.85 4.27
N THR A 412 18.88 7.92 5.02
CA THR A 412 19.28 6.93 6.03
C THR A 412 18.26 6.85 7.16
N ASP A 413 17.78 8.02 7.61
CA ASP A 413 17.14 8.16 8.91
C ASP A 413 15.77 7.50 8.96
N VAL A 414 15.56 6.63 9.95
CA VAL A 414 14.25 6.17 10.43
C VAL A 414 13.90 7.00 11.67
N LYS A 415 13.05 8.02 11.48
CA LYS A 415 12.73 9.02 12.52
C LYS A 415 11.88 8.45 13.65
N ASP A 416 11.75 9.20 14.76
CA ASP A 416 10.87 8.86 15.88
C ASP A 416 9.42 8.60 15.45
N LEU A 417 9.03 7.33 15.56
CA LEU A 417 7.74 6.78 15.17
C LEU A 417 6.60 7.09 16.15
N THR A 418 6.91 7.61 17.34
CA THR A 418 5.95 7.66 18.46
C THR A 418 5.15 8.95 18.59
N ARG A 419 5.20 9.83 17.59
CA ARG A 419 4.34 11.03 17.51
C ARG A 419 2.84 10.74 17.71
N LEU A 420 2.39 9.51 17.46
CA LEU A 420 1.02 9.05 17.67
C LEU A 420 0.67 8.80 19.16
N SER A 421 1.60 8.37 20.01
CA SER A 421 1.29 7.97 21.39
C SER A 421 1.11 9.17 22.34
N ALA A 422 1.77 10.30 22.05
CA ALA A 422 1.70 11.51 22.87
C ALA A 422 0.35 12.26 22.79
N LEU A 423 -0.50 11.95 21.80
CA LEU A 423 -1.66 12.79 21.44
C LEU A 423 -3.00 12.34 22.05
N SER A 424 -3.13 11.13 22.58
CA SER A 424 -4.46 10.51 22.81
C SER A 424 -4.79 10.08 24.24
N ALA A 425 -3.84 10.14 25.17
CA ALA A 425 -3.96 9.49 26.48
C ALA A 425 -4.40 10.46 27.60
N CYS A 426 -5.42 11.30 27.34
CA CYS A 426 -5.93 12.25 28.33
C CYS A 426 -7.29 11.79 28.88
N PHE A 427 -7.28 10.91 29.88
CA PHE A 427 -8.51 10.49 30.56
C PHE A 427 -8.95 11.53 31.60
N PRO A 428 -10.22 11.98 31.60
CA PRO A 428 -10.71 12.91 32.61
C PRO A 428 -10.85 12.24 33.99
N ASN A 429 -10.68 13.03 35.05
CA ASN A 429 -10.90 12.58 36.43
C ASN A 429 -12.38 12.71 36.83
N PHE A 430 -12.87 11.79 37.67
CA PHE A 430 -14.21 11.91 38.27
C PHE A 430 -14.20 12.82 39.51
N PRO A 431 -15.22 13.68 39.69
CA PRO A 431 -15.48 14.34 40.96
C PRO A 431 -15.81 13.34 42.07
N LEU A 432 -15.47 13.72 43.32
CA LEU A 432 -15.85 12.98 44.53
C LEU A 432 -17.36 12.99 44.80
N THR A 433 -18.07 14.02 44.33
CA THR A 433 -19.53 14.12 44.40
C THR A 433 -20.18 13.26 43.34
N ILE A 434 -21.31 12.61 43.66
CA ILE A 434 -22.13 11.89 42.68
C ILE A 434 -23.03 12.91 41.96
N ASN A 435 -22.97 12.92 40.62
CA ASN A 435 -23.96 13.54 39.76
C ASN A 435 -24.20 12.60 38.57
N LEU A 436 -25.32 11.88 38.58
CA LEU A 436 -25.62 10.81 37.62
C LEU A 436 -25.58 11.25 36.15
N SER A 437 -25.86 12.52 35.85
CA SER A 437 -25.79 13.03 34.47
C SER A 437 -24.37 13.32 34.03
N ASP A 438 -23.60 14.01 34.89
CA ASP A 438 -22.23 14.44 34.58
C ASP A 438 -21.26 13.25 34.65
N ASP A 439 -21.45 12.35 35.63
CA ASP A 439 -20.67 11.12 35.76
C ASP A 439 -20.89 10.18 34.56
N ALA A 440 -22.12 10.06 34.05
CA ALA A 440 -22.39 9.31 32.82
C ALA A 440 -21.75 9.95 31.57
N ALA A 441 -21.68 11.29 31.51
CA ALA A 441 -21.01 12.00 30.44
C ALA A 441 -19.48 11.83 30.51
N LEU A 442 -18.88 11.96 31.70
CA LEU A 442 -17.45 11.70 31.94
C LEU A 442 -17.08 10.24 31.64
N ALA A 443 -17.91 9.28 32.04
CA ALA A 443 -17.73 7.87 31.71
C ALA A 443 -17.79 7.62 30.19
N LYS A 444 -18.67 8.33 29.46
CA LYS A 444 -18.70 8.29 27.98
C LYS A 444 -17.38 8.79 27.39
N THR A 445 -16.88 9.93 27.88
CA THR A 445 -15.57 10.49 27.47
C THR A 445 -14.43 9.52 27.75
N CYS A 446 -14.35 8.94 28.96
CA CYS A 446 -13.34 7.90 29.29
C CYS A 446 -13.42 6.70 28.35
N CYS A 447 -14.63 6.21 28.03
CA CYS A 447 -14.81 5.11 27.08
C CYS A 447 -14.35 5.48 25.67
N SER A 448 -14.59 6.72 25.24
CA SER A 448 -14.12 7.22 23.95
C SER A 448 -12.59 7.37 23.87
N VAL A 449 -11.96 7.90 24.91
CA VAL A 449 -10.49 7.97 25.02
C VAL A 449 -9.89 6.57 25.03
N ALA A 450 -10.50 5.60 25.72
CA ALA A 450 -10.07 4.21 25.69
C ALA A 450 -10.10 3.60 24.28
N HIS A 451 -11.15 3.86 23.50
CA HIS A 451 -11.26 3.45 22.10
C HIS A 451 -10.21 4.14 21.20
N ALA A 452 -9.94 5.43 21.40
CA ALA A 452 -8.87 6.14 20.69
C ALA A 452 -7.48 5.54 21.00
N VAL A 453 -7.19 5.24 22.27
CA VAL A 453 -5.96 4.56 22.68
C VAL A 453 -5.87 3.15 22.07
N LYS A 454 -6.95 2.36 22.08
CA LYS A 454 -6.98 1.04 21.43
C LYS A 454 -6.65 1.12 19.93
N ARG A 455 -7.22 2.09 19.20
CA ARG A 455 -6.88 2.30 17.77
C ARG A 455 -5.40 2.63 17.56
N ILE A 456 -4.79 3.39 18.47
CA ILE A 456 -3.34 3.70 18.40
C ILE A 456 -2.49 2.49 18.78
N VAL A 457 -2.89 1.69 19.78
CA VAL A 457 -2.25 0.39 20.08
C VAL A 457 -2.26 -0.50 18.83
N VAL A 458 -3.41 -0.68 18.17
CA VAL A 458 -3.50 -1.47 16.91
C VAL A 458 -2.57 -0.95 15.82
N LYS A 459 -2.51 0.37 15.61
CA LYS A 459 -1.58 0.98 14.64
C LYS A 459 -0.12 0.74 15.01
N LEU A 460 0.26 0.89 16.28
CA LEU A 460 1.62 0.63 16.75
C LEU A 460 2.01 -0.85 16.61
N VAL A 461 1.12 -1.79 16.95
CA VAL A 461 1.34 -3.24 16.74
C VAL A 461 1.72 -3.50 15.27
N ARG A 462 0.91 -2.98 14.37
CA ARG A 462 1.03 -3.19 12.93
C ARG A 462 2.24 -2.48 12.32
N SER A 463 2.55 -1.25 12.75
CA SER A 463 3.80 -0.58 12.38
C SER A 463 5.02 -1.40 12.80
N ARG A 464 5.04 -1.95 14.03
CA ARG A 464 6.12 -2.83 14.51
C ARG A 464 6.26 -4.09 13.66
N GLU A 465 5.16 -4.76 13.33
CA GLU A 465 5.16 -5.94 12.45
C GLU A 465 5.76 -5.62 11.06
N HIS A 466 5.40 -4.47 10.47
CA HIS A 466 5.98 -4.04 9.19
C HIS A 466 7.47 -3.72 9.29
N LEU A 467 7.90 -2.97 10.31
CA LEU A 467 9.32 -2.64 10.54
C LEU A 467 10.18 -3.91 10.64
N LEU A 468 9.72 -4.92 11.39
CA LEU A 468 10.49 -6.15 11.58
C LEU A 468 10.50 -7.06 10.34
N ARG A 469 9.54 -6.91 9.42
CA ARG A 469 9.47 -7.65 8.14
C ARG A 469 10.27 -6.98 7.01
N ILE A 470 10.54 -5.68 7.11
CA ILE A 470 11.26 -4.91 6.07
C ILE A 470 12.65 -5.47 5.76
N PRO A 471 13.49 -5.86 6.74
CA PRO A 471 14.81 -6.45 6.47
C PRO A 471 14.74 -7.73 5.65
N GLU A 472 13.76 -8.62 5.90
CA GLU A 472 13.54 -9.83 5.09
C GLU A 472 13.23 -9.48 3.62
N ILE A 473 12.36 -8.50 3.39
CA ILE A 473 11.97 -7.99 2.07
C ILE A 473 13.19 -7.39 1.35
N LEU A 474 13.97 -6.55 2.04
CA LEU A 474 15.15 -5.89 1.49
C LEU A 474 16.29 -6.87 1.20
N LEU A 475 16.56 -7.81 2.10
CA LEU A 475 17.56 -8.87 1.91
C LEU A 475 17.22 -9.75 0.71
N SER A 476 15.95 -10.17 0.55
CA SER A 476 15.50 -10.90 -0.63
C SER A 476 15.81 -10.15 -1.93
N LEU A 477 15.50 -8.84 -1.97
CA LEU A 477 15.78 -7.98 -3.13
C LEU A 477 17.28 -7.84 -3.42
N ALA A 478 18.13 -7.71 -2.40
CA ALA A 478 19.58 -7.63 -2.59
C ALA A 478 20.21 -8.96 -3.01
N VAL A 479 19.75 -10.08 -2.44
CA VAL A 479 20.15 -11.44 -2.83
C VAL A 479 19.84 -11.68 -4.31
N ASP A 480 18.64 -11.35 -4.76
CA ASP A 480 18.26 -11.46 -6.18
C ASP A 480 19.11 -10.58 -7.10
N ASN A 481 19.34 -9.33 -6.71
CA ASN A 481 20.12 -8.38 -7.50
C ASN A 481 21.59 -8.76 -7.60
N VAL A 482 22.21 -9.19 -6.49
CA VAL A 482 23.62 -9.64 -6.47
C VAL A 482 23.78 -10.99 -7.17
N THR A 483 22.78 -11.87 -7.12
CA THR A 483 22.78 -13.12 -7.91
C THR A 483 22.78 -12.80 -9.41
N LYS A 484 21.90 -11.90 -9.87
CA LYS A 484 21.89 -11.42 -11.27
C LYS A 484 23.20 -10.72 -11.65
N LEU A 485 23.78 -9.92 -10.75
CA LEU A 485 25.08 -9.27 -10.97
C LEU A 485 26.21 -10.31 -11.13
N CYS A 486 26.22 -11.37 -10.33
CA CYS A 486 27.17 -12.48 -10.46
C CYS A 486 27.03 -13.20 -11.80
N SER A 487 25.81 -13.57 -12.21
CA SER A 487 25.60 -14.23 -13.52
C SER A 487 26.06 -13.36 -14.69
N ASN A 488 25.79 -12.05 -14.65
CA ASN A 488 26.28 -11.12 -15.67
C ASN A 488 27.81 -10.96 -15.63
N CYS A 489 28.42 -11.07 -14.45
CA CYS A 489 29.87 -11.05 -14.26
C CYS A 489 30.54 -12.30 -14.85
N ASP A 490 29.93 -13.47 -14.70
CA ASP A 490 30.42 -14.72 -15.30
C ASP A 490 30.37 -14.65 -16.83
N VAL A 491 29.30 -14.08 -17.41
CA VAL A 491 29.20 -13.80 -18.87
C VAL A 491 30.28 -12.80 -19.33
N LEU A 492 30.52 -11.74 -18.56
CA LEU A 492 31.58 -10.78 -18.86
C LEU A 492 32.98 -11.41 -18.81
N LYS A 493 33.19 -12.33 -17.85
CA LYS A 493 34.44 -13.07 -17.69
C LYS A 493 34.71 -13.99 -18.87
N GLN A 494 33.72 -14.72 -19.36
CA GLN A 494 33.86 -15.52 -20.57
C GLN A 494 34.29 -14.67 -21.77
N LYS A 495 33.62 -13.52 -22.00
CA LYS A 495 34.00 -12.59 -23.09
C LYS A 495 35.44 -12.08 -22.96
N ALA A 496 35.91 -11.82 -21.74
CA ALA A 496 37.29 -11.39 -21.50
C ALA A 496 38.29 -12.51 -21.80
N GLU A 497 37.98 -13.75 -21.41
CA GLU A 497 38.79 -14.94 -21.71
C GLU A 497 38.85 -15.22 -23.23
N ASP A 498 37.75 -15.06 -23.95
CA ASP A 498 37.70 -15.16 -25.42
C ASP A 498 38.63 -14.12 -26.09
N ILE A 499 38.61 -12.87 -25.60
CA ILE A 499 39.51 -11.80 -26.07
C ILE A 499 40.97 -12.12 -25.76
N TYR A 500 41.28 -12.62 -24.56
CA TYR A 500 42.64 -13.02 -24.20
C TYR A 500 43.17 -14.14 -25.09
N HIS A 501 42.32 -15.11 -25.43
CA HIS A 501 42.64 -16.22 -26.32
C HIS A 501 42.87 -15.72 -27.76
N MET A 502 42.01 -14.86 -28.29
CA MET A 502 42.20 -14.26 -29.63
C MET A 502 43.53 -13.47 -29.71
N CYS A 503 43.88 -12.68 -28.70
CA CYS A 503 45.18 -12.01 -28.64
C CYS A 503 46.35 -13.00 -28.59
N ASP A 504 46.27 -14.08 -27.80
CA ASP A 504 47.33 -15.10 -27.73
C ASP A 504 47.50 -15.85 -29.06
N GLN A 505 46.42 -16.12 -29.79
CA GLN A 505 46.49 -16.73 -31.13
C GLN A 505 47.14 -15.77 -32.14
N LEU A 506 46.82 -14.47 -32.08
CA LEU A 506 47.47 -13.45 -32.91
C LEU A 506 48.99 -13.35 -32.62
N GLU A 507 49.39 -13.35 -31.35
CA GLU A 507 50.81 -13.36 -30.93
C GLU A 507 51.53 -14.65 -31.40
N ARG A 508 50.89 -15.82 -31.28
CA ARG A 508 51.45 -17.10 -31.77
C ARG A 508 51.60 -17.12 -33.29
N ASN A 509 50.59 -16.67 -34.03
CA ASN A 509 50.63 -16.61 -35.48
C ASN A 509 51.77 -15.70 -35.98
N PHE A 510 51.96 -14.54 -35.34
CA PHE A 510 53.09 -13.66 -35.64
C PHE A 510 54.45 -14.29 -35.32
N THR A 511 54.54 -15.02 -34.20
CA THR A 511 55.77 -15.73 -33.81
C THR A 511 56.14 -16.79 -34.85
N LEU A 512 55.18 -17.61 -35.28
CA LEU A 512 55.37 -18.63 -36.33
C LEU A 512 55.78 -18.02 -37.67
N VAL A 513 55.17 -16.91 -38.09
CA VAL A 513 55.56 -16.17 -39.30
C VAL A 513 56.98 -15.62 -39.18
N SER A 514 57.35 -15.09 -38.01
CA SER A 514 58.68 -14.53 -37.75
C SER A 514 59.78 -15.61 -37.70
N GLU A 515 59.49 -16.76 -37.09
CA GLU A 515 60.38 -17.93 -37.07
C GLU A 515 60.58 -18.48 -38.49
N PHE A 516 59.50 -18.64 -39.27
CA PHE A 516 59.59 -19.08 -40.66
C PHE A 516 60.44 -18.12 -41.52
N LEU A 517 60.26 -16.81 -41.36
CA LEU A 517 61.07 -15.79 -42.03
C LEU A 517 62.52 -15.70 -41.52
N SER A 518 62.85 -16.31 -40.37
CA SER A 518 64.23 -16.37 -39.90
C SER A 518 65.13 -17.25 -40.79
N PHE A 519 64.53 -18.21 -41.51
CA PHE A 519 65.20 -19.11 -42.46
C PHE A 519 65.36 -18.54 -43.88
N TRP A 520 64.84 -17.33 -44.14
CA TRP A 520 64.94 -16.67 -45.46
C TRP A 520 66.02 -15.58 -45.49
N SER A 521 66.85 -15.62 -46.54
CA SER A 521 68.05 -14.79 -46.72
C SER A 521 67.77 -13.37 -47.23
N ASN A 522 66.76 -13.18 -48.09
CA ASN A 522 66.37 -11.87 -48.62
C ASN A 522 65.17 -11.27 -47.87
N LYS A 523 65.43 -10.46 -46.82
CA LYS A 523 64.37 -9.85 -45.98
C LYS A 523 63.85 -8.49 -46.47
N HIS A 524 64.59 -7.78 -47.32
CA HIS A 524 64.28 -6.38 -47.67
C HIS A 524 62.94 -6.17 -48.38
N ASP A 525 62.46 -7.11 -49.20
CA ASP A 525 61.19 -6.95 -49.94
C ASP A 525 59.93 -7.14 -49.07
N ILE A 526 60.09 -7.46 -47.79
CA ILE A 526 59.02 -7.95 -46.88
C ILE A 526 59.05 -7.20 -45.52
N GLU A 527 60.10 -6.43 -45.28
CA GLU A 527 60.42 -5.77 -44.02
C GLU A 527 59.30 -4.83 -43.54
N ASN A 528 58.64 -4.16 -44.48
CA ASN A 528 57.53 -3.22 -44.23
C ASN A 528 56.24 -3.94 -43.77
N GLU A 529 55.85 -5.03 -44.45
CA GLU A 529 54.68 -5.85 -44.11
C GLU A 529 54.87 -6.55 -42.76
N LEU A 530 56.09 -7.02 -42.49
CA LEU A 530 56.44 -7.61 -41.20
C LEU A 530 56.38 -6.56 -40.07
N GLN A 531 56.85 -5.34 -40.32
CA GLN A 531 56.80 -4.25 -39.35
C GLN A 531 55.36 -3.80 -39.05
N LYS A 532 54.49 -3.73 -40.07
CA LYS A 532 53.04 -3.48 -39.89
C LYS A 532 52.38 -4.58 -39.05
N LEU A 533 52.69 -5.85 -39.33
CA LEU A 533 52.15 -6.99 -38.59
C LEU A 533 52.63 -6.98 -37.12
N SER A 534 53.91 -6.68 -36.89
CA SER A 534 54.50 -6.54 -35.55
C SER A 534 53.85 -5.40 -34.74
N LEU A 535 53.62 -4.25 -35.37
CA LEU A 535 52.93 -3.10 -34.74
C LEU A 535 51.50 -3.48 -34.34
N LEU A 536 50.75 -4.10 -35.24
CA LEU A 536 49.36 -4.54 -35.00
C LEU A 536 49.29 -5.54 -33.84
N VAL A 537 50.21 -6.50 -33.77
CA VAL A 537 50.30 -7.46 -32.66
C VAL A 537 50.66 -6.77 -31.34
N SER A 538 51.60 -5.83 -31.36
CA SER A 538 52.00 -5.05 -30.18
C SER A 538 50.82 -4.21 -29.62
N GLU A 539 50.06 -3.58 -30.50
CA GLU A 539 48.85 -2.82 -30.14
C GLU A 539 47.79 -3.72 -29.47
N LYS A 540 47.54 -4.91 -30.02
CA LYS A 540 46.55 -5.85 -29.44
C LYS A 540 47.04 -6.55 -28.18
N LYS A 541 48.36 -6.65 -27.96
CA LYS A 541 48.96 -7.02 -26.67
C LYS A 541 48.73 -5.95 -25.61
N GLN A 542 48.87 -4.67 -25.97
CA GLN A 542 48.52 -3.56 -25.07
C GLN A 542 47.02 -3.55 -24.75
N LEU A 543 46.16 -3.84 -25.75
CA LEU A 543 44.71 -3.98 -25.56
C LEU A 543 44.35 -5.07 -24.54
N LYS A 544 45.00 -6.24 -24.64
CA LYS A 544 44.84 -7.35 -23.67
C LYS A 544 45.13 -6.93 -22.23
N GLU A 545 46.15 -6.11 -22.01
CA GLU A 545 46.48 -5.63 -20.68
C GLU A 545 45.51 -4.54 -20.19
N GLN A 546 45.06 -3.63 -21.07
CA GLN A 546 43.99 -2.67 -20.76
C GLN A 546 42.68 -3.35 -20.35
N VAL A 547 42.35 -4.50 -20.98
CA VAL A 547 41.19 -5.31 -20.58
C VAL A 547 41.34 -5.79 -19.15
N LYS A 548 42.47 -6.48 -18.82
CA LYS A 548 42.71 -6.98 -17.46
C LYS A 548 42.60 -5.87 -16.41
N GLN A 549 43.24 -4.73 -16.67
CA GLN A 549 43.24 -3.59 -15.74
C GLN A 549 41.83 -3.06 -15.44
N LYS A 550 40.89 -3.17 -16.38
CA LYS A 550 39.49 -2.74 -16.18
C LYS A 550 38.60 -3.83 -15.58
N VAL A 551 38.73 -5.09 -15.99
CA VAL A 551 37.78 -6.14 -15.58
C VAL A 551 38.17 -6.87 -14.29
N VAL A 552 39.46 -7.02 -13.99
CA VAL A 552 39.91 -7.75 -12.79
C VAL A 552 39.48 -7.07 -11.47
N PRO A 553 39.59 -5.72 -11.31
CA PRO A 553 39.07 -5.04 -10.12
C PRO A 553 37.55 -5.21 -9.95
N LEU A 554 36.80 -5.16 -11.05
CA LEU A 554 35.35 -5.37 -11.06
C LEU A 554 34.98 -6.77 -10.57
N TYR A 555 35.67 -7.82 -11.05
CA TYR A 555 35.46 -9.19 -10.58
C TYR A 555 35.73 -9.33 -9.08
N SER A 556 36.80 -8.68 -8.58
CA SER A 556 37.14 -8.68 -7.16
C SER A 556 36.04 -8.01 -6.32
N ALA A 557 35.56 -6.82 -6.73
CA ALA A 557 34.52 -6.09 -6.03
C ALA A 557 33.18 -6.84 -5.99
N ILE A 558 32.77 -7.45 -7.12
CA ILE A 558 31.57 -8.30 -7.18
C ILE A 558 31.73 -9.56 -6.31
N HIS A 559 32.94 -10.15 -6.26
CA HIS A 559 33.21 -11.28 -5.38
C HIS A 559 33.11 -10.90 -3.89
N VAL A 560 33.65 -9.75 -3.47
CA VAL A 560 33.51 -9.26 -2.09
C VAL A 560 32.04 -9.06 -1.72
N LEU A 561 31.24 -8.48 -2.61
CA LEU A 561 29.80 -8.29 -2.39
C LEU A 561 29.06 -9.63 -2.30
N LYS A 562 29.38 -10.60 -3.18
CA LYS A 562 28.89 -11.99 -3.12
C LYS A 562 29.22 -12.65 -1.79
N GLN A 563 30.46 -12.52 -1.31
CA GLN A 563 30.87 -13.10 -0.02
C GLN A 563 30.04 -12.52 1.13
N LYS A 564 29.89 -11.19 1.21
CA LYS A 564 29.14 -10.49 2.27
C LYS A 564 27.67 -10.91 2.35
N LEU A 565 26.98 -11.02 1.21
CA LEU A 565 25.53 -11.27 1.15
C LEU A 565 25.15 -12.75 1.03
N LEU A 566 25.78 -13.49 0.11
CA LEU A 566 25.35 -14.82 -0.29
C LEU A 566 26.09 -15.96 0.43
N VAL A 567 27.29 -15.70 0.98
CA VAL A 567 28.13 -16.75 1.58
C VAL A 567 28.20 -16.62 3.10
N SER A 568 28.61 -15.46 3.62
CA SER A 568 28.63 -15.23 5.07
C SER A 568 27.28 -14.82 5.65
N MET A 569 26.32 -14.45 4.79
CA MET A 569 24.99 -13.96 5.17
C MET A 569 25.06 -12.88 6.27
N HIS A 570 26.04 -11.98 6.15
CA HIS A 570 26.44 -11.09 7.26
C HIS A 570 25.29 -10.19 7.72
N LEU A 571 24.61 -9.53 6.78
CA LEU A 571 23.47 -8.65 7.08
C LEU A 571 22.25 -9.42 7.61
N GLN A 572 22.06 -10.70 7.23
CA GLN A 572 21.00 -11.54 7.81
C GLN A 572 21.33 -11.86 9.27
N THR A 573 22.56 -12.28 9.55
CA THR A 573 23.02 -12.63 10.91
C THR A 573 22.96 -11.42 11.85
N GLU A 574 23.34 -10.24 11.35
CA GLU A 574 23.23 -8.96 12.06
C GLU A 574 21.77 -8.62 12.38
N TRP A 575 20.85 -8.80 11.43
CA TRP A 575 19.43 -8.60 11.67
C TRP A 575 18.84 -9.64 12.64
N ASP A 576 19.20 -10.92 12.51
CA ASP A 576 18.68 -11.99 13.38
C ASP A 576 19.07 -11.75 14.85
N GLN A 577 20.28 -11.21 15.10
CA GLN A 577 20.69 -10.77 16.43
C GLN A 577 19.86 -9.57 16.92
N ALA A 578 19.73 -8.52 16.09
CA ALA A 578 18.95 -7.32 16.45
C ALA A 578 17.46 -7.63 16.70
N PHE A 579 16.90 -8.56 15.92
CA PHE A 579 15.53 -9.07 16.07
C PHE A 579 15.35 -9.86 17.37
N ALA A 580 16.33 -10.68 17.76
CA ALA A 580 16.30 -11.43 19.02
C ALA A 580 16.36 -10.53 20.28
N GLU A 581 16.92 -9.32 20.15
CA GLU A 581 16.91 -8.29 21.21
C GLU A 581 15.56 -7.56 21.32
N CYS A 582 14.71 -7.58 20.28
CA CYS A 582 13.43 -6.86 20.29
C CYS A 582 12.40 -7.50 21.24
N THR A 583 11.83 -6.68 22.13
CA THR A 583 10.84 -7.10 23.14
C THR A 583 9.62 -7.80 22.56
N ASP A 584 9.21 -8.94 23.15
CA ASP A 584 8.05 -9.71 22.70
C ASP A 584 6.71 -8.98 22.93
N PHE A 585 5.79 -9.19 21.99
CA PHE A 585 4.66 -8.30 21.74
C PHE A 585 3.31 -9.01 21.58
N VAL A 586 3.19 -10.24 22.08
CA VAL A 586 1.92 -10.99 22.09
C VAL A 586 0.88 -10.34 23.03
N GLY A 587 -0.40 -10.40 22.62
CA GLY A 587 -1.55 -10.13 23.48
C GLY A 587 -1.92 -8.65 23.70
N CYS A 588 -1.21 -7.70 23.06
CA CYS A 588 -1.39 -6.27 23.32
C CYS A 588 -2.77 -5.74 22.85
N ILE A 589 -3.25 -6.19 21.70
CA ILE A 589 -4.55 -5.77 21.14
C ILE A 589 -5.69 -6.33 22.01
N GLU A 590 -5.58 -7.59 22.40
CA GLU A 590 -6.54 -8.33 23.24
C GLU A 590 -6.61 -7.74 24.66
N THR A 591 -5.46 -7.33 25.21
CA THR A 591 -5.38 -6.63 26.50
C THR A 591 -6.05 -5.26 26.42
N ALA A 592 -5.75 -4.48 25.37
CA ALA A 592 -6.39 -3.18 25.16
C ALA A 592 -7.91 -3.31 24.96
N ASP A 593 -8.35 -4.30 24.19
CA ASP A 593 -9.77 -4.61 23.99
C ASP A 593 -10.47 -5.03 25.30
N THR A 594 -9.81 -5.82 26.14
CA THR A 594 -10.31 -6.19 27.48
C THR A 594 -10.49 -4.98 28.39
N TYR A 595 -9.54 -4.03 28.37
CA TYR A 595 -9.63 -2.78 29.12
C TYR A 595 -10.75 -1.87 28.59
N VAL A 596 -10.88 -1.72 27.27
CA VAL A 596 -11.99 -0.99 26.63
C VAL A 596 -13.34 -1.59 26.99
N LYS A 597 -13.51 -2.92 26.88
CA LYS A 597 -14.73 -3.65 27.27
C LYS A 597 -15.08 -3.42 28.74
N THR A 598 -14.09 -3.41 29.61
CA THR A 598 -14.27 -3.13 31.05
C THR A 598 -14.80 -1.71 31.28
N ILE A 599 -14.18 -0.69 30.66
CA ILE A 599 -14.61 0.72 30.77
C ILE A 599 -16.01 0.91 30.15
N ARG A 600 -16.32 0.23 29.03
CA ARG A 600 -17.62 0.26 28.37
C ARG A 600 -18.73 -0.33 29.23
N GLY A 601 -18.48 -1.47 29.88
CA GLY A 601 -19.41 -2.08 30.83
C GLY A 601 -19.68 -1.20 32.05
N SER A 602 -18.65 -0.49 32.52
CA SER A 602 -18.83 0.56 33.53
C SER A 602 -19.73 1.68 32.99
N TRP A 603 -19.40 2.32 31.87
CA TRP A 603 -20.21 3.38 31.25
C TRP A 603 -21.69 2.99 31.06
N GLN A 604 -21.97 1.78 30.56
CA GLN A 604 -23.35 1.27 30.44
C GLN A 604 -24.09 1.20 31.78
N SER A 605 -23.37 1.02 32.89
CA SER A 605 -23.93 1.07 34.25
C SER A 605 -24.29 2.50 34.65
N PHE A 606 -23.42 3.50 34.42
CA PHE A 606 -23.76 4.91 34.63
C PHE A 606 -24.97 5.37 33.80
N VAL A 607 -25.15 4.84 32.58
CA VAL A 607 -26.33 5.11 31.75
C VAL A 607 -27.61 4.54 32.38
N ARG A 608 -27.56 3.34 32.98
CA ARG A 608 -28.71 2.79 33.73
C ARG A 608 -29.00 3.65 34.97
N ASP A 609 -27.98 3.99 35.75
CA ASP A 609 -28.10 4.82 36.97
C ASP A 609 -28.75 6.18 36.67
N LYS A 610 -28.29 6.85 35.60
CA LYS A 610 -28.88 8.11 35.10
C LYS A 610 -30.37 7.96 34.75
N ASN A 611 -30.76 6.84 34.16
CA ASN A 611 -32.15 6.56 33.81
C ASN A 611 -33.03 6.26 35.04
N SER A 612 -32.45 5.66 36.09
CA SER A 612 -33.12 5.44 37.40
C SER A 612 -33.39 6.73 38.18
N ARG A 613 -32.67 7.83 37.88
CA ARG A 613 -32.76 9.18 38.47
C ARG A 613 -32.39 9.31 39.95
N ALA A 614 -32.48 8.24 40.74
CA ALA A 614 -32.02 8.15 42.12
C ALA A 614 -31.40 6.78 42.37
N LEU A 615 -30.49 6.70 43.34
CA LEU A 615 -29.76 5.49 43.74
C LEU A 615 -30.10 5.12 45.19
N SER A 616 -29.99 3.84 45.55
CA SER A 616 -29.99 3.42 46.95
C SER A 616 -28.59 3.57 47.56
N ASN A 617 -28.50 3.54 48.90
CA ASN A 617 -27.22 3.54 49.62
C ASN A 617 -26.24 2.41 49.22
N HIS A 618 -26.75 1.31 48.63
CA HIS A 618 -25.93 0.25 48.07
C HIS A 618 -25.47 0.57 46.64
N ASP A 619 -26.36 1.13 45.83
CA ASP A 619 -26.05 1.51 44.45
C ASP A 619 -25.07 2.70 44.40
N GLU A 620 -25.16 3.67 45.32
CA GLU A 620 -24.18 4.76 45.44
C GLU A 620 -22.76 4.25 45.71
N LYS A 621 -22.62 3.19 46.53
CA LYS A 621 -21.33 2.53 46.77
C LYS A 621 -20.83 1.82 45.51
N PHE A 622 -21.72 1.12 44.81
CA PHE A 622 -21.38 0.45 43.55
C PHE A 622 -20.97 1.47 42.46
N HIS A 623 -21.70 2.57 42.34
CA HIS A 623 -21.41 3.68 41.44
C HIS A 623 -20.01 4.27 41.69
N ASN A 624 -19.64 4.51 42.95
CA ASN A 624 -18.29 4.95 43.31
C ASN A 624 -17.20 3.90 43.05
N LEU A 625 -17.50 2.61 43.20
CA LEU A 625 -16.59 1.53 42.79
C LEU A 625 -16.37 1.50 41.28
N GLU A 626 -17.42 1.71 40.47
CA GLU A 626 -17.30 1.80 39.01
C GLU A 626 -16.54 3.06 38.57
N LYS A 627 -16.65 4.21 39.28
CA LYS A 627 -15.76 5.37 39.08
C LYS A 627 -14.28 5.00 39.25
N ALA A 628 -13.95 4.35 40.37
CA ALA A 628 -12.59 3.93 40.69
C ALA A 628 -12.05 2.88 39.70
N LYS A 629 -12.91 1.96 39.24
CA LYS A 629 -12.61 0.92 38.25
C LYS A 629 -12.32 1.49 36.85
N ILE A 630 -13.05 2.51 36.41
CA ILE A 630 -12.71 3.25 35.18
C ILE A 630 -11.32 3.86 35.34
N GLN A 631 -11.07 4.63 36.40
CA GLN A 631 -9.78 5.28 36.64
C GLN A 631 -8.59 4.30 36.69
N HIS A 632 -8.76 3.17 37.39
CA HIS A 632 -7.71 2.14 37.47
C HIS A 632 -7.46 1.46 36.12
N THR A 633 -8.52 1.14 35.36
CA THR A 633 -8.41 0.53 34.03
C THR A 633 -7.81 1.49 33.00
N SER A 634 -8.15 2.78 33.06
CA SER A 634 -7.56 3.83 32.22
C SER A 634 -6.05 3.89 32.40
N LYS A 635 -5.55 3.97 33.64
CA LYS A 635 -4.10 3.98 33.93
C LYS A 635 -3.36 2.74 33.42
N LYS A 636 -4.00 1.57 33.47
CA LYS A 636 -3.46 0.33 32.88
C LYS A 636 -3.38 0.39 31.37
N LEU A 637 -4.36 1.01 30.71
CA LEU A 637 -4.39 1.20 29.26
C LEU A 637 -3.37 2.26 28.80
N GLU A 638 -3.18 3.34 29.57
CA GLU A 638 -2.11 4.33 29.38
C GLU A 638 -0.72 3.68 29.45
N SER A 639 -0.45 2.89 30.50
CA SER A 639 0.84 2.19 30.66
C SER A 639 1.04 1.14 29.57
N LEU A 640 -0.01 0.40 29.15
CA LEU A 640 0.09 -0.49 27.98
C LEU A 640 0.53 0.25 26.71
N LEU A 641 -0.04 1.43 26.45
CA LEU A 641 0.33 2.27 25.31
C LEU A 641 1.78 2.78 25.41
N GLN A 642 2.15 3.37 26.54
CA GLN A 642 3.45 4.06 26.70
C GLN A 642 4.59 3.09 27.01
N ASP A 643 4.43 2.24 28.03
CA ASP A 643 5.50 1.39 28.55
C ASP A 643 5.72 0.10 27.76
N LYS A 644 4.72 -0.38 27.02
CA LYS A 644 4.87 -1.58 26.16
C LYS A 644 4.84 -1.23 24.67
N CYS A 645 3.74 -0.66 24.17
CA CYS A 645 3.55 -0.47 22.73
C CYS A 645 4.54 0.55 22.14
N SER A 646 4.63 1.74 22.73
CA SER A 646 5.47 2.82 22.20
C SER A 646 6.95 2.47 22.29
N LYS A 647 7.42 1.98 23.46
CA LYS A 647 8.81 1.56 23.67
C LYS A 647 9.26 0.45 22.70
N SER A 648 8.45 -0.59 22.50
CA SER A 648 8.78 -1.68 21.57
C SER A 648 8.81 -1.23 20.10
N CYS A 649 8.02 -0.22 19.72
CA CYS A 649 8.09 0.38 18.39
C CYS A 649 9.35 1.24 18.19
N ILE A 650 9.77 2.01 19.20
CA ILE A 650 11.04 2.76 19.17
C ILE A 650 12.22 1.80 19.06
N GLU A 651 12.22 0.73 19.87
CA GLU A 651 13.25 -0.30 19.85
C GLU A 651 13.39 -0.93 18.45
N ALA A 652 12.29 -1.40 17.86
CA ALA A 652 12.29 -1.94 16.50
C ALA A 652 12.74 -0.91 15.45
N SER A 653 12.38 0.37 15.61
CA SER A 653 12.82 1.47 14.74
C SER A 653 14.33 1.68 14.80
N ASN A 654 14.89 1.77 16.01
CA ASN A 654 16.32 2.03 16.21
C ASN A 654 17.16 0.87 15.69
N LYS A 655 16.74 -0.37 15.94
CA LYS A 655 17.40 -1.56 15.38
C LYS A 655 17.36 -1.59 13.86
N LEU A 656 16.24 -1.16 13.27
CA LEU A 656 16.10 -1.03 11.82
C LEU A 656 16.99 0.07 11.24
N ASP A 657 17.11 1.21 11.92
CA ASP A 657 17.97 2.35 11.52
C ASP A 657 19.48 1.97 11.51
N GLU A 658 19.94 1.36 12.61
CA GLU A 658 21.30 0.82 12.77
C GLU A 658 21.64 -0.14 11.61
N TRP A 659 20.77 -1.13 11.36
CA TRP A 659 20.95 -2.14 10.31
C TRP A 659 20.82 -1.57 8.89
N TYR A 660 19.85 -0.68 8.66
CA TYR A 660 19.53 -0.18 7.32
C TYR A 660 20.69 0.63 6.72
N SER A 661 21.50 1.29 7.53
CA SER A 661 22.74 1.94 7.08
C SER A 661 23.69 0.97 6.36
N GLY A 662 23.89 -0.24 6.91
CA GLY A 662 24.68 -1.30 6.30
C GLY A 662 24.04 -1.88 5.03
N MET A 663 22.72 -1.96 5.01
CA MET A 663 21.92 -2.40 3.85
C MET A 663 21.99 -1.41 2.69
N GLN A 664 21.75 -0.11 2.94
CA GLN A 664 21.75 0.95 1.94
C GLN A 664 23.11 1.09 1.26
N ALA A 665 24.21 1.06 2.02
CA ALA A 665 25.57 1.04 1.47
C ALA A 665 25.78 -0.15 0.52
N THR A 666 25.22 -1.32 0.86
CA THR A 666 25.29 -2.55 0.05
C THR A 666 24.44 -2.43 -1.23
N MET A 667 23.28 -1.76 -1.17
CA MET A 667 22.42 -1.49 -2.33
C MET A 667 23.07 -0.49 -3.30
N VAL A 668 23.66 0.60 -2.79
CA VAL A 668 24.40 1.58 -3.60
C VAL A 668 25.61 0.94 -4.27
N GLN A 669 26.40 0.15 -3.52
CA GLN A 669 27.53 -0.61 -4.09
C GLN A 669 27.08 -1.55 -5.21
N ASN A 670 25.97 -2.27 -5.03
CA ASN A 670 25.40 -3.13 -6.07
C ASN A 670 24.97 -2.34 -7.32
N GLN A 671 24.42 -1.13 -7.15
CA GLN A 671 24.05 -0.28 -8.29
C GLN A 671 25.27 0.21 -9.07
N CYS A 672 26.29 0.74 -8.39
CA CYS A 672 27.54 1.18 -9.06
C CYS A 672 28.20 0.04 -9.82
N LEU A 673 28.33 -1.14 -9.20
CA LEU A 673 28.93 -2.33 -9.86
C LEU A 673 28.11 -2.82 -11.05
N LYS A 674 26.78 -2.64 -11.05
CA LYS A 674 25.91 -2.95 -12.20
C LYS A 674 26.18 -1.99 -13.37
N GLU A 675 26.34 -0.71 -13.09
CA GLU A 675 26.66 0.31 -14.10
C GLU A 675 28.06 0.09 -14.68
N ASP A 676 29.08 -0.12 -13.84
CA ASP A 676 30.45 -0.48 -14.24
C ASP A 676 30.47 -1.75 -15.12
N LEU A 677 29.66 -2.75 -14.78
CA LEU A 677 29.57 -4.00 -15.54
C LEU A 677 28.91 -3.80 -16.92
N MET A 678 27.91 -2.92 -17.04
CA MET A 678 27.35 -2.56 -18.35
C MET A 678 28.39 -1.82 -19.21
N LEU A 679 29.12 -0.86 -18.63
CA LEU A 679 30.19 -0.13 -19.32
C LEU A 679 31.32 -1.06 -19.76
N ALA A 680 31.74 -2.00 -18.90
CA ALA A 680 32.74 -3.01 -19.22
C ALA A 680 32.25 -3.94 -20.34
N SER A 681 30.98 -4.39 -20.30
CA SER A 681 30.39 -5.23 -21.36
C SER A 681 30.38 -4.53 -22.71
N ALA A 682 29.99 -3.25 -22.76
CA ALA A 682 30.04 -2.44 -23.97
C ALA A 682 31.49 -2.29 -24.51
N LEU A 683 32.45 -2.07 -23.61
CA LEU A 683 33.88 -1.97 -23.98
C LEU A 683 34.42 -3.28 -24.55
N LEU A 684 34.14 -4.43 -23.92
CA LEU A 684 34.57 -5.74 -24.43
C LEU A 684 33.96 -6.06 -25.80
N ASN A 685 32.70 -5.68 -26.06
CA ASN A 685 32.09 -5.87 -27.37
C ASN A 685 32.84 -5.07 -28.47
N ASN A 686 33.26 -3.84 -28.17
CA ASN A 686 34.06 -3.02 -29.08
C ASN A 686 35.47 -3.61 -29.31
N TYR A 687 36.12 -4.07 -28.24
CA TYR A 687 37.43 -4.73 -28.32
C TYR A 687 37.38 -6.05 -29.07
N SER A 688 36.32 -6.86 -28.90
CA SER A 688 36.10 -8.08 -29.68
C SER A 688 35.96 -7.77 -31.18
N THR A 689 35.27 -6.67 -31.53
CA THR A 689 35.08 -6.24 -32.92
C THR A 689 36.42 -5.81 -33.56
N THR A 690 37.14 -4.90 -32.91
CA THR A 690 38.45 -4.43 -33.39
C THR A 690 39.53 -5.51 -33.41
N LEU A 691 39.42 -6.55 -32.58
CA LEU A 691 40.33 -7.70 -32.61
C LEU A 691 40.02 -8.66 -33.79
N LYS A 692 38.75 -8.88 -34.13
CA LYS A 692 38.36 -9.62 -35.35
C LYS A 692 38.83 -8.91 -36.63
N GLU A 693 38.75 -7.58 -36.66
CA GLU A 693 39.30 -6.77 -37.76
C GLU A 693 40.82 -6.91 -37.87
N ALA A 694 41.52 -6.85 -36.73
CA ALA A 694 42.96 -7.03 -36.67
C ALA A 694 43.42 -8.43 -37.08
N GLU A 695 42.67 -9.48 -36.74
CA GLU A 695 42.91 -10.85 -37.21
C GLU A 695 42.76 -10.95 -38.74
N CYS A 696 41.72 -10.33 -39.31
CA CYS A 696 41.54 -10.26 -40.77
C CYS A 696 42.69 -9.51 -41.47
N GLN A 697 43.17 -8.41 -40.89
CA GLN A 697 44.32 -7.65 -41.39
C GLN A 697 45.63 -8.46 -41.26
N ALA A 698 45.86 -9.13 -40.13
CA ALA A 698 47.02 -9.98 -39.91
C ALA A 698 47.07 -11.14 -40.91
N TYR A 699 45.93 -11.77 -41.21
CA TYR A 699 45.80 -12.80 -42.24
C TYR A 699 46.07 -12.26 -43.65
N ALA A 700 45.59 -11.05 -43.98
CA ALA A 700 45.85 -10.41 -45.26
C ALA A 700 47.34 -10.06 -45.45
N LEU A 701 47.99 -9.49 -44.43
CA LEU A 701 49.43 -9.21 -44.41
C LEU A 701 50.24 -10.51 -44.53
N SER A 702 49.89 -11.55 -43.78
CA SER A 702 50.54 -12.87 -43.86
C SER A 702 50.45 -13.47 -45.27
N LYS A 703 49.31 -13.28 -45.97
CA LYS A 703 49.16 -13.66 -47.38
C LYS A 703 50.02 -12.84 -48.33
N GLN A 704 50.14 -11.54 -48.11
CA GLN A 704 51.00 -10.65 -48.91
C GLN A 704 52.48 -11.05 -48.77
N ILE A 705 52.94 -11.23 -47.52
CA ILE A 705 54.26 -11.77 -47.18
C ILE A 705 54.53 -13.06 -47.95
N ILE A 706 53.60 -14.03 -47.87
CA ILE A 706 53.73 -15.31 -48.57
C ILE A 706 53.78 -15.11 -50.09
N SER A 707 52.95 -14.24 -50.69
CA SER A 707 53.00 -13.98 -52.14
C SER A 707 54.32 -13.34 -52.59
N SER A 708 54.88 -12.40 -51.82
CA SER A 708 56.18 -11.77 -52.11
C SER A 708 57.32 -12.79 -52.06
N LEU A 709 57.26 -13.75 -51.14
CA LEU A 709 58.18 -14.89 -51.08
C LEU A 709 58.06 -15.83 -52.30
N LYS A 710 56.85 -16.01 -52.87
CA LYS A 710 56.69 -16.82 -54.11
C LYS A 710 57.33 -16.15 -55.34
N SER A 711 57.45 -14.83 -55.35
CA SER A 711 58.04 -14.06 -56.46
C SER A 711 59.56 -13.92 -56.39
N SER A 712 60.20 -14.16 -55.25
CA SER A 712 61.66 -14.15 -55.10
C SER A 712 62.24 -15.56 -55.22
N LYS A 713 63.29 -15.73 -56.03
CA LYS A 713 63.99 -17.02 -56.13
C LYS A 713 64.87 -17.24 -54.89
N PRO A 714 64.87 -18.43 -54.28
CA PRO A 714 65.74 -18.73 -53.15
C PRO A 714 67.16 -19.09 -53.60
N GLU A 715 68.17 -18.46 -53.00
CA GLU A 715 69.53 -19.00 -52.90
C GLU A 715 69.79 -19.47 -51.46
N PRO A 716 70.20 -20.73 -51.23
CA PRO A 716 70.53 -21.23 -49.91
C PRO A 716 71.97 -20.87 -49.54
N ASP A 717 72.19 -20.31 -48.34
CA ASP A 717 73.52 -20.27 -47.72
C ASP A 717 73.50 -21.02 -46.38
N LEU A 718 74.31 -22.08 -46.31
CA LEU A 718 74.44 -22.96 -45.15
C LEU A 718 75.52 -22.42 -44.21
N LYS A 719 75.13 -21.74 -43.12
CA LYS A 719 76.07 -21.37 -42.05
C LYS A 719 75.66 -21.92 -40.69
N GLN A 720 76.53 -22.76 -40.15
CA GLN A 720 76.45 -23.36 -38.81
C GLN A 720 76.71 -22.33 -37.70
N PRO A 721 76.26 -22.59 -36.45
CA PRO A 721 76.29 -21.61 -35.37
C PRO A 721 77.69 -21.41 -34.79
N SER A 722 78.06 -20.14 -34.56
CA SER A 722 79.26 -19.75 -33.81
C SER A 722 78.94 -19.48 -32.33
N ASN A 723 79.62 -20.20 -31.43
CA ASN A 723 79.58 -19.97 -29.97
C ASN A 723 80.36 -18.70 -29.56
N SER A 724 79.77 -17.85 -28.71
CA SER A 724 80.52 -17.06 -27.70
C SER A 724 79.60 -16.39 -26.65
N SER A 725 79.44 -17.07 -25.49
CA SER A 725 79.58 -16.61 -24.08
C SER A 725 79.43 -15.14 -23.61
N VAL A 726 79.20 -14.98 -22.28
CA VAL A 726 79.38 -13.78 -21.36
C VAL A 726 78.05 -13.10 -20.97
N LEU A 727 77.66 -12.78 -19.71
CA LEU A 727 78.04 -13.07 -18.28
C LEU A 727 76.75 -12.81 -17.42
N LEU A 728 76.32 -13.64 -16.46
CA LEU A 728 76.70 -13.78 -15.01
C LEU A 728 76.10 -12.73 -14.02
N ASN A 729 75.27 -13.20 -13.06
CA ASN A 729 75.26 -12.94 -11.59
C ASN A 729 73.97 -13.55 -10.97
N GLU A 730 74.06 -14.62 -10.16
CA GLU A 730 74.17 -14.62 -8.67
C GLU A 730 72.93 -14.05 -7.93
N SER A 731 72.31 -14.73 -6.96
CA SER A 731 72.92 -15.45 -5.82
C SER A 731 72.00 -16.53 -5.16
N LEU A 732 72.60 -17.41 -4.35
CA LEU A 732 71.96 -18.46 -3.51
C LEU A 732 71.81 -17.99 -2.05
N PRO A 733 71.01 -18.67 -1.19
CA PRO A 733 71.59 -19.77 -0.39
C PRO A 733 70.72 -21.05 -0.27
N VAL A 734 71.40 -22.13 0.10
CA VAL A 734 70.92 -23.51 0.27
C VAL A 734 70.81 -23.87 1.75
N GLN A 735 69.90 -24.79 2.14
CA GLN A 735 70.09 -25.87 3.14
C GLN A 735 68.76 -26.65 3.35
N ASN A 736 68.71 -27.93 3.71
CA ASN A 736 69.53 -29.13 3.43
C ASN A 736 68.75 -30.35 3.97
N GLY A 737 68.78 -31.54 3.34
CA GLY A 737 67.87 -32.62 3.78
C GLY A 737 67.96 -34.05 3.21
N ILE A 738 69.15 -34.52 2.82
CA ILE A 738 69.59 -35.95 2.85
C ILE A 738 68.63 -37.05 2.35
N ALA A 739 68.91 -37.62 1.15
CA ALA A 739 69.08 -39.08 0.92
C ALA A 739 69.39 -39.40 -0.56
N SER A 740 70.14 -40.48 -0.81
CA SER A 740 70.60 -40.96 -2.13
C SER A 740 70.62 -42.50 -2.17
N PRO A 741 71.04 -43.19 -3.24
CA PRO A 741 70.65 -43.04 -4.65
C PRO A 741 70.24 -44.39 -5.30
N GLN A 742 69.18 -44.41 -6.14
CA GLN A 742 68.95 -45.30 -7.33
C GLN A 742 67.44 -45.33 -7.68
N LYS A 743 67.12 -45.63 -8.95
CA LYS A 743 65.76 -45.71 -9.55
C LYS A 743 64.96 -44.39 -9.64
N LEU A 744 65.43 -43.51 -10.52
CA LEU A 744 64.58 -42.49 -11.17
C LEU A 744 65.02 -42.32 -12.65
N LYS A 745 64.59 -43.26 -13.51
CA LYS A 745 64.59 -43.20 -15.00
C LYS A 745 64.08 -44.52 -15.61
N ALA A 746 62.76 -44.72 -15.68
CA ALA A 746 62.04 -45.56 -16.67
C ALA A 746 60.54 -45.64 -16.33
N LEU A 747 59.68 -45.71 -17.37
CA LEU A 747 58.22 -45.95 -17.34
C LEU A 747 57.40 -44.78 -16.74
N SER A 748 56.57 -44.03 -17.46
CA SER A 748 56.06 -44.03 -18.85
C SER A 748 56.88 -43.10 -19.80
N ASN A 749 56.85 -43.14 -21.15
CA ASN A 749 56.34 -44.08 -22.17
C ASN A 749 54.83 -44.44 -22.19
N ASN A 750 54.05 -44.26 -23.28
CA ASN A 750 54.43 -44.40 -24.71
C ASN A 750 53.76 -43.43 -25.72
N ASN A 751 52.79 -42.59 -25.35
CA ASN A 751 51.91 -41.94 -26.36
C ASN A 751 52.60 -40.88 -27.24
N SER A 752 53.48 -40.05 -26.69
CA SER A 752 54.22 -39.04 -27.49
C SER A 752 55.25 -39.68 -28.44
N LEU A 753 55.78 -40.84 -28.03
CA LEU A 753 56.72 -41.62 -28.83
C LEU A 753 56.04 -42.17 -30.10
N VAL A 754 54.78 -42.62 -30.00
CA VAL A 754 53.99 -43.13 -31.13
C VAL A 754 53.66 -42.03 -32.16
N LEU A 755 53.39 -40.80 -31.73
CA LEU A 755 53.08 -39.70 -32.64
C LEU A 755 54.32 -39.19 -33.39
N LEU A 756 55.44 -39.04 -32.68
CA LEU A 756 56.72 -38.69 -33.31
C LEU A 756 57.30 -39.85 -34.14
N GLN A 757 57.04 -41.11 -33.78
CA GLN A 757 57.38 -42.27 -34.63
C GLN A 757 56.58 -42.31 -35.93
N LYS A 758 55.37 -41.74 -35.98
CA LYS A 758 54.62 -41.54 -37.25
C LYS A 758 55.19 -40.42 -38.12
N LEU A 759 55.53 -39.26 -37.55
CA LEU A 759 56.24 -38.20 -38.29
C LEU A 759 57.62 -38.67 -38.79
N LYS A 760 58.29 -39.52 -38.00
CA LYS A 760 59.53 -40.22 -38.36
C LYS A 760 59.33 -41.35 -39.39
N ALA A 761 58.09 -41.80 -39.63
CA ALA A 761 57.77 -42.84 -40.61
C ALA A 761 57.51 -42.28 -42.02
N GLU A 762 57.07 -41.02 -42.14
CA GLU A 762 56.89 -40.35 -43.45
C GLU A 762 58.12 -39.56 -43.92
N HIS A 763 59.02 -39.15 -43.01
CA HIS A 763 60.29 -38.48 -43.37
C HIS A 763 61.52 -39.41 -43.31
N SER A 764 61.52 -40.44 -44.17
CA SER A 764 62.76 -41.10 -44.60
C SER A 764 63.24 -40.52 -45.95
N SER A 765 64.55 -40.40 -46.13
CA SER A 765 65.25 -39.83 -47.32
C SER A 765 65.01 -38.34 -47.63
N LEU A 766 65.62 -37.47 -46.81
CA LEU A 766 65.99 -36.09 -47.13
C LEU A 766 67.03 -36.01 -48.29
N GLN A 767 66.67 -36.43 -49.51
CA GLN A 767 67.59 -36.34 -50.66
C GLN A 767 66.98 -35.94 -52.01
N GLU A 768 65.65 -35.84 -52.14
CA GLU A 768 64.98 -35.12 -53.25
C GLU A 768 64.48 -33.72 -52.84
N VAL A 769 65.12 -33.15 -51.80
CA VAL A 769 64.99 -31.78 -51.27
C VAL A 769 65.33 -30.68 -52.32
N ALA A 770 65.60 -31.06 -53.57
CA ALA A 770 65.96 -30.17 -54.67
C ALA A 770 64.78 -29.71 -55.56
N LEU A 771 63.56 -30.27 -55.41
CA LEU A 771 62.40 -29.95 -56.27
C LEU A 771 61.18 -29.30 -55.58
N GLU A 772 61.11 -29.28 -54.25
CA GLU A 772 59.84 -29.07 -53.50
C GLU A 772 59.42 -27.61 -53.19
N ASN A 773 60.01 -26.58 -53.81
CA ASN A 773 59.63 -25.20 -53.50
C ASN A 773 58.14 -24.87 -53.81
N ASN A 774 57.53 -25.54 -54.80
CA ASN A 774 56.13 -25.29 -55.16
C ASN A 774 55.10 -26.04 -54.29
N THR A 775 55.43 -27.21 -53.75
CA THR A 775 54.48 -28.03 -52.98
C THR A 775 54.22 -27.46 -51.59
N TYR A 776 55.24 -26.91 -50.91
CA TYR A 776 55.04 -26.15 -49.67
C TYR A 776 54.16 -24.90 -49.89
N ILE A 777 54.36 -24.24 -51.03
CA ILE A 777 53.59 -23.10 -51.50
C ILE A 777 52.10 -23.43 -51.69
N GLU A 778 51.78 -24.63 -52.19
CA GLU A 778 50.40 -25.14 -52.28
C GLU A 778 49.85 -25.58 -50.92
N ARG A 779 50.62 -26.31 -50.11
CA ARG A 779 50.21 -26.81 -48.79
C ARG A 779 49.88 -25.68 -47.81
N ILE A 780 50.67 -24.60 -47.82
CA ILE A 780 50.39 -23.38 -47.05
C ILE A 780 49.16 -22.65 -47.62
N SER A 781 48.92 -22.70 -48.95
CA SER A 781 47.70 -22.14 -49.56
C SER A 781 46.45 -22.97 -49.20
N GLU A 782 46.60 -24.28 -49.02
CA GLU A 782 45.58 -25.22 -48.51
C GLU A 782 45.23 -24.91 -47.05
N LEU A 783 46.24 -24.79 -46.18
CA LEU A 783 46.05 -24.41 -44.77
C LEU A 783 45.39 -23.02 -44.62
N LEU A 784 45.83 -22.03 -45.40
CA LEU A 784 45.21 -20.71 -45.44
C LEU A 784 43.77 -20.75 -45.99
N ASN A 785 43.43 -21.67 -46.88
CA ASN A 785 42.05 -21.88 -47.33
C ASN A 785 41.19 -22.58 -46.27
N ASN A 786 41.76 -23.47 -45.45
CA ASN A 786 41.05 -24.07 -44.33
C ASN A 786 40.73 -23.03 -43.24
N MET A 787 41.68 -22.15 -42.89
CA MET A 787 41.41 -20.97 -42.04
C MET A 787 40.28 -20.09 -42.61
N LYS A 788 40.21 -19.95 -43.94
CA LYS A 788 39.14 -19.18 -44.62
C LYS A 788 37.76 -19.85 -44.52
N ILE A 789 37.71 -21.17 -44.38
CA ILE A 789 36.48 -21.93 -44.15
C ILE A 789 36.02 -21.74 -42.70
N GLU A 790 36.92 -21.82 -41.72
CA GLU A 790 36.63 -21.58 -40.30
C GLU A 790 36.16 -20.12 -40.05
N CYS A 791 36.84 -19.12 -40.64
CA CYS A 791 36.38 -17.72 -40.61
C CYS A 791 34.99 -17.52 -41.26
N ARG A 792 34.65 -18.29 -42.30
CA ARG A 792 33.31 -18.19 -42.94
C ARG A 792 32.22 -18.89 -42.13
N GLN A 793 32.54 -19.99 -41.45
CA GLN A 793 31.60 -20.70 -40.59
C GLN A 793 31.28 -19.92 -39.32
N THR A 794 32.27 -19.24 -38.72
CA THR A 794 32.06 -18.33 -37.56
C THR A 794 31.30 -17.05 -37.93
N VAL A 795 31.43 -16.53 -39.14
CA VAL A 795 30.63 -15.37 -39.61
C VAL A 795 29.18 -15.76 -39.94
N ASN A 796 28.95 -16.95 -40.50
CA ASN A 796 27.60 -17.39 -40.85
C ASN A 796 26.77 -17.88 -39.64
N SER A 797 27.38 -18.47 -38.61
CA SER A 797 26.68 -18.89 -37.39
C SER A 797 26.14 -17.73 -36.55
N GLN A 798 26.68 -16.51 -36.73
CA GLN A 798 26.15 -15.30 -36.09
C GLN A 798 25.00 -14.63 -36.87
N LYS A 799 24.81 -14.96 -38.16
CA LYS A 799 23.64 -14.50 -38.94
C LYS A 799 22.41 -15.37 -38.72
N SER A 800 22.56 -16.67 -38.49
CA SER A 800 21.45 -17.56 -38.15
C SER A 800 20.96 -17.45 -36.69
N SER A 801 21.61 -16.61 -35.87
CA SER A 801 21.24 -16.33 -34.47
C SER A 801 20.81 -14.87 -34.25
N THR A 802 20.52 -14.15 -35.34
CA THR A 802 19.92 -12.81 -35.34
C THR A 802 18.59 -12.74 -36.11
N GLU A 803 18.08 -13.89 -36.58
CA GLU A 803 16.73 -14.07 -37.18
C GLU A 803 15.95 -15.22 -36.51
N ALA A 804 16.20 -15.48 -35.22
CA ALA A 804 15.49 -16.46 -34.38
C ALA A 804 15.29 -15.91 -32.96
#